data_AF-A0A1E2WW03-F1
#
_entry.id   AF-A0A1E2WW03-F1
#
_cell.length_a   1.000
_cell.length_b   1.000
_cell.length_c   1.000
_cell.angle_alpha   90.00
_cell.angle_beta   90.00
_cell.angle_gamma   90.00
#
_symmetry.space_group_name_H-M   'P 1'
#
loop_
_entity.id
_entity.type
_entity.pdbx_description
1 polymer ?
#
loop_
_entity_poly.entity_id
_entity_poly.type
_entity_poly.pdbx_seq_one_letter_code
_entity_poly.pdbx_strand_id
1 'polypeptide(L)'
;MTENTPPIYRSFHPIIENAYTVVHQWLGTNVQEANGYKDLTYTNLKQKLQESDWKHIAFQYYALFPAHYFKAVHTLDYIVGEEKLITWLRHRQIVCLLDVGCGAGAGSIAFIEAVIRLKEEGKLTNDVNIICIGVDPSHRAIGLYIKMMKNLKSSLTGIVDLNFDYVYKGFPDATIDLIRILKKQKSLSKLPCLTNVLIMQLNVISPFSKNYRDCQANIDELKELGIDIAGEIGEESAGLGTAEAQAYKQLVEDVPIDVMHILTIGTKNMEKQVQLGTNSEITLDERIKQMASTLHEVVGSRHTINQLTSGHHFVYFTNPPNCFWLDKKGITQYDKEFYADFQTIWSADRAEDQDWNGVTSLDNLKLAWARARNNLLKETLCDETEMRLFELSLDTRLEEMREQLNAYAGDVAKTDEMLSYKVPKNITVTRPKGLSRIEEEILSVAIIQRLGDKASQLRGSSYAYRIAGKHGHRDTEYLYEYWFKAYCYYMKKARDSANNYANGAILRVDIESFYTKIIQEQLCDGLSRELTVSQRVRWLIRLLLSKNIDEHEFGQGITQGSIGSHFYANIYLTPIDARFGSGNEWGVEFHRYVDDIILIIPNPEDTHEIKNVLGDELKKLGLNFNEEKTEEDNICSFLQQSNDDEYLERLSDRFDSVVNPLWILNSEHRAIFASFYHNDQLWWHNIQCYEQCLKTIKIYTHGTELSRKIYKYLFSSKSRDKDLAKQKEVFGMEGELKSTQVPDSDTLNAILQWAASFTISNNIWNENRNDLRRELVDLFKNSWQDWQELRKSNSDNSSETRKLQRYIRFALYRLSVLGFEDILHVLMEILREAFWIIRDPINILENLARQGYLAEIRSLLVYYQNLEQPVEYLKAITIRAMRFLPDIDAQEWELIVEFATISDGSVSVAERLMATESWLYLGHKYNDFKQSHHIDAVKKALQSEPSSRLKKNYFLLLGQFEPNAVQEFSINVNDPMLVDARNIALQGNPSDIFDLPELKILRENYYSGQGPTDSEEGSP
;
A
#
# COMPACT_ATOMS: atom_id res chain seq x y z
N MET A 1 -25.39 -25.98 -27.73
CA MET A 1 -24.45 -25.36 -28.68
C MET A 1 -24.62 -26.03 -30.02
N THR A 2 -24.55 -25.21 -31.06
CA THR A 2 -24.61 -25.53 -32.50
C THR A 2 -23.82 -26.78 -32.88
N GLU A 3 -24.52 -27.79 -33.40
CA GLU A 3 -23.97 -28.98 -34.06
C GLU A 3 -23.23 -28.55 -35.33
N ASN A 4 -21.88 -28.54 -35.32
CA ASN A 4 -21.01 -28.79 -36.50
C ASN A 4 -19.49 -28.55 -36.28
N THR A 5 -19.01 -28.31 -35.06
CA THR A 5 -17.56 -28.33 -34.79
C THR A 5 -17.09 -29.72 -34.40
N PRO A 6 -16.05 -30.29 -35.05
CA PRO A 6 -15.49 -31.58 -34.65
C PRO A 6 -14.96 -31.55 -33.21
N PRO A 7 -15.07 -32.65 -32.45
CA PRO A 7 -14.63 -32.69 -31.05
C PRO A 7 -13.12 -32.48 -30.94
N ILE A 8 -12.72 -31.58 -30.04
CA ILE A 8 -11.31 -31.30 -29.75
C ILE A 8 -10.80 -32.35 -28.76
N TYR A 9 -9.91 -33.23 -29.22
CA TYR A 9 -9.28 -34.25 -28.38
C TYR A 9 -8.11 -33.69 -27.59
N ARG A 10 -8.18 -33.72 -26.26
CA ARG A 10 -7.06 -33.36 -25.37
C ARG A 10 -6.04 -34.52 -25.27
N SER A 11 -4.76 -34.20 -25.24
CA SER A 11 -3.67 -35.14 -24.89
C SER A 11 -3.04 -34.72 -23.57
N PHE A 12 -2.26 -35.62 -22.96
CA PHE A 12 -1.42 -35.23 -21.83
C PHE A 12 -0.45 -34.13 -22.25
N HIS A 13 -0.19 -33.19 -21.35
CA HIS A 13 0.95 -32.32 -21.48
C HIS A 13 2.25 -33.15 -21.36
N PRO A 14 3.33 -32.87 -22.13
CA PRO A 14 4.53 -33.71 -22.16
C PRO A 14 5.16 -33.97 -20.78
N ILE A 15 5.14 -32.97 -19.89
CA ILE A 15 5.63 -33.12 -18.50
C ILE A 15 4.80 -34.14 -17.73
N ILE A 16 3.48 -34.12 -17.91
CA ILE A 16 2.54 -35.02 -17.23
C ILE A 16 2.66 -36.44 -17.80
N GLU A 17 2.81 -36.58 -19.12
CA GLU A 17 3.03 -37.87 -19.78
C GLU A 17 4.33 -38.55 -19.32
N ASN A 18 5.40 -37.77 -19.19
CA ASN A 18 6.65 -38.27 -18.64
C ASN A 18 6.48 -38.76 -17.20
N ALA A 19 5.86 -37.95 -16.33
CA ALA A 19 5.64 -38.34 -14.93
C ALA A 19 4.76 -39.60 -14.83
N TYR A 20 3.68 -39.68 -15.63
CA TYR A 20 2.79 -40.84 -15.70
C TYR A 20 3.55 -42.11 -16.13
N THR A 21 4.40 -41.99 -17.14
CA THR A 21 5.23 -43.09 -17.66
C THR A 21 6.26 -43.55 -16.62
N VAL A 22 6.91 -42.63 -15.91
CA VAL A 22 7.89 -42.96 -14.86
C VAL A 22 7.24 -43.77 -13.72
N VAL A 23 5.99 -43.49 -13.36
CA VAL A 23 5.26 -44.30 -12.36
C VAL A 23 5.07 -45.74 -12.86
N HIS A 24 4.71 -45.93 -14.12
CA HIS A 24 4.59 -47.27 -14.71
C HIS A 24 5.92 -48.03 -14.79
N GLN A 25 7.02 -47.34 -15.09
CA GLN A 25 8.36 -47.92 -15.05
C GLN A 25 8.71 -48.37 -13.63
N TRP A 26 8.52 -47.49 -12.65
CA TRP A 26 8.75 -47.78 -11.23
C TRP A 26 7.93 -48.98 -10.74
N LEU A 27 6.66 -49.09 -11.14
CA LEU A 27 5.83 -50.25 -10.82
C LEU A 27 6.40 -51.54 -11.42
N GLY A 28 6.94 -51.49 -12.64
CA GLY A 28 7.53 -52.66 -13.30
C GLY A 28 8.91 -53.07 -12.78
N THR A 29 9.69 -52.13 -12.23
CA THR A 29 11.08 -52.38 -11.82
C THR A 29 11.28 -52.49 -10.31
N ASN A 30 10.50 -51.77 -9.51
CA ASN A 30 10.77 -51.59 -8.07
C ASN A 30 9.67 -52.13 -7.15
N VAL A 31 8.48 -52.46 -7.67
CA VAL A 31 7.35 -52.98 -6.87
C VAL A 31 7.00 -54.38 -7.35
N GLN A 32 7.66 -55.40 -6.79
CA GLN A 32 7.49 -56.78 -7.24
C GLN A 32 6.05 -57.27 -7.08
N GLU A 33 5.34 -56.80 -6.05
CA GLU A 33 3.95 -57.12 -5.76
C GLU A 33 2.96 -56.55 -6.79
N ALA A 34 3.39 -55.60 -7.63
CA ALA A 34 2.58 -55.08 -8.73
C ALA A 34 2.65 -55.98 -9.98
N ASN A 35 3.54 -56.97 -10.04
CA ASN A 35 3.78 -57.76 -11.24
C ASN A 35 2.50 -58.39 -11.83
N GLY A 36 2.36 -58.27 -13.15
CA GLY A 36 1.19 -58.73 -13.89
C GLY A 36 -0.06 -57.85 -13.75
N TYR A 37 0.05 -56.62 -13.22
CA TYR A 37 -1.10 -55.68 -13.19
C TYR A 37 -1.62 -55.36 -14.60
N LYS A 38 -0.74 -55.27 -15.60
CA LYS A 38 -1.13 -55.06 -17.00
C LYS A 38 -1.83 -56.27 -17.62
N ASP A 39 -1.78 -57.44 -17.00
CA ASP A 39 -2.44 -58.66 -17.51
C ASP A 39 -3.87 -58.84 -16.99
N LEU A 40 -4.28 -58.02 -16.02
CA LEU A 40 -5.65 -58.03 -15.50
C LEU A 40 -6.64 -57.52 -16.57
N THR A 41 -7.77 -58.21 -16.70
CA THR A 41 -8.85 -57.83 -17.61
C THR A 41 -9.69 -56.68 -17.05
N TYR A 42 -10.44 -55.97 -17.90
CA TYR A 42 -11.43 -54.99 -17.41
C TYR A 42 -12.75 -55.63 -16.92
N THR A 43 -12.95 -56.93 -17.17
CA THR A 43 -14.11 -57.68 -16.64
C THR A 43 -14.04 -57.81 -15.11
N ASN A 44 -15.20 -57.85 -14.45
CA ASN A 44 -15.33 -57.89 -12.99
C ASN A 44 -14.64 -56.72 -12.26
N LEU A 45 -14.66 -55.53 -12.87
CA LEU A 45 -14.05 -54.32 -12.30
C LEU A 45 -14.51 -54.05 -10.85
N LYS A 46 -15.77 -54.35 -10.54
CA LYS A 46 -16.35 -54.22 -9.20
C LYS A 46 -15.53 -54.93 -8.11
N GLN A 47 -15.14 -56.17 -8.36
CA GLN A 47 -14.32 -56.94 -7.43
C GLN A 47 -12.92 -56.34 -7.33
N LYS A 48 -12.32 -55.99 -8.48
CA LYS A 48 -10.96 -55.43 -8.56
C LYS A 48 -10.82 -54.04 -7.93
N LEU A 49 -11.90 -53.28 -7.85
CA LEU A 49 -11.94 -51.98 -7.16
C LEU A 49 -11.94 -52.12 -5.63
N GLN A 50 -12.27 -53.30 -5.09
CA GLN A 50 -12.20 -53.58 -3.65
C GLN A 50 -10.85 -54.15 -3.21
N GLU A 51 -10.13 -54.77 -4.14
CA GLU A 51 -8.80 -55.30 -3.86
C GLU A 51 -7.82 -54.16 -3.56
N SER A 52 -7.12 -54.28 -2.44
CA SER A 52 -6.26 -53.22 -1.94
C SER A 52 -4.77 -53.45 -2.21
N ASP A 53 -4.37 -54.60 -2.76
CA ASP A 53 -2.97 -54.95 -3.02
C ASP A 53 -2.35 -54.17 -4.20
N TRP A 54 -1.02 -54.24 -4.31
CA TRP A 54 -0.26 -53.49 -5.32
C TRP A 54 -0.64 -53.81 -6.76
N LYS A 55 -0.97 -55.08 -7.07
CA LYS A 55 -1.33 -55.49 -8.42
C LYS A 55 -2.65 -54.85 -8.84
N HIS A 56 -3.65 -54.88 -7.97
CA HIS A 56 -4.95 -54.30 -8.27
C HIS A 56 -4.93 -52.77 -8.25
N ILE A 57 -4.24 -52.14 -7.29
CA ILE A 57 -4.10 -50.66 -7.25
C ILE A 57 -3.33 -50.15 -8.49
N ALA A 58 -2.27 -50.84 -8.91
CA ALA A 58 -1.56 -50.52 -10.15
C ALA A 58 -2.44 -50.69 -11.39
N PHE A 59 -3.32 -51.69 -11.42
CA PHE A 59 -4.30 -51.85 -12.50
C PHE A 59 -5.35 -50.74 -12.50
N GLN A 60 -5.84 -50.31 -11.34
CA GLN A 60 -6.77 -49.18 -11.23
C GLN A 60 -6.14 -47.90 -11.79
N TYR A 61 -4.89 -47.61 -11.43
CA TYR A 61 -4.13 -46.50 -12.00
C TYR A 61 -4.02 -46.63 -13.53
N TYR A 62 -3.58 -47.79 -14.02
CA TYR A 62 -3.42 -48.10 -15.45
C TYR A 62 -4.71 -47.97 -16.28
N ALA A 63 -5.86 -48.31 -15.69
CA ALA A 63 -7.13 -48.39 -16.41
C ALA A 63 -8.02 -47.15 -16.26
N LEU A 64 -7.92 -46.44 -15.13
CA LEU A 64 -8.89 -45.39 -14.75
C LEU A 64 -8.26 -44.00 -14.66
N PHE A 65 -6.97 -43.88 -14.33
CA PHE A 65 -6.34 -42.58 -14.11
C PHE A 65 -6.49 -41.61 -15.29
N PRO A 66 -6.22 -41.97 -16.56
CA PRO A 66 -6.30 -41.03 -17.67
C PRO A 66 -7.70 -40.40 -17.80
N ALA A 67 -8.76 -41.21 -17.68
CA ALA A 67 -10.12 -40.69 -17.74
C ALA A 67 -10.41 -39.71 -16.59
N HIS A 68 -10.01 -40.03 -15.35
CA HIS A 68 -10.19 -39.14 -14.20
C HIS A 68 -9.45 -37.82 -14.34
N TYR A 69 -8.21 -37.89 -14.78
CA TYR A 69 -7.39 -36.72 -15.08
C TYR A 69 -8.05 -35.82 -16.13
N PHE A 70 -8.47 -36.37 -17.28
CA PHE A 70 -9.06 -35.54 -18.33
C PHE A 70 -10.41 -34.93 -17.95
N LYS A 71 -11.20 -35.62 -17.10
CA LYS A 71 -12.42 -35.02 -16.52
C LYS A 71 -12.08 -33.83 -15.62
N ALA A 72 -11.04 -33.95 -14.80
CA ALA A 72 -10.54 -32.84 -13.98
C ALA A 72 -10.01 -31.67 -14.83
N VAL A 73 -9.22 -31.95 -15.88
CA VAL A 73 -8.73 -30.93 -16.83
C VAL A 73 -9.90 -30.20 -17.50
N HIS A 74 -10.88 -30.94 -18.04
CA HIS A 74 -12.06 -30.33 -18.66
C HIS A 74 -12.82 -29.44 -17.67
N THR A 75 -12.91 -29.86 -16.42
CA THR A 75 -13.61 -29.11 -15.39
C THR A 75 -12.87 -27.81 -15.05
N LEU A 76 -11.55 -27.84 -14.95
CA LEU A 76 -10.75 -26.63 -14.73
C LEU A 76 -10.86 -25.66 -15.92
N ASP A 77 -10.76 -26.17 -17.15
CA ASP A 77 -10.80 -25.37 -18.38
C ASP A 77 -12.17 -24.71 -18.63
N TYR A 78 -13.26 -25.47 -18.46
CA TYR A 78 -14.58 -25.06 -18.97
C TYR A 78 -15.63 -24.82 -17.89
N ILE A 79 -15.45 -25.36 -16.67
CA ILE A 79 -16.43 -25.22 -15.59
C ILE A 79 -15.95 -24.17 -14.58
N VAL A 80 -14.69 -24.28 -14.13
CA VAL A 80 -14.05 -23.23 -13.33
C VAL A 80 -13.72 -22.04 -14.22
N GLY A 81 -13.10 -22.31 -15.37
CA GLY A 81 -12.78 -21.32 -16.39
C GLY A 81 -11.44 -20.63 -16.16
N GLU A 82 -10.82 -20.25 -17.26
CA GLU A 82 -9.50 -19.63 -17.31
C GLU A 82 -9.40 -18.35 -16.45
N GLU A 83 -10.33 -17.41 -16.62
CA GLU A 83 -10.36 -16.12 -15.90
C GLU A 83 -10.36 -16.30 -14.38
N LYS A 84 -11.10 -17.30 -13.88
CA LYS A 84 -11.19 -17.59 -12.45
C LYS A 84 -9.89 -18.20 -11.93
N LEU A 85 -9.28 -19.13 -12.68
CA LEU A 85 -7.97 -19.67 -12.35
C LEU A 85 -6.90 -18.57 -12.31
N ILE A 86 -6.91 -17.68 -13.30
CA ILE A 86 -6.01 -16.53 -13.32
C ILE A 86 -6.24 -15.70 -12.05
N THR A 87 -7.47 -15.37 -11.69
CA THR A 87 -7.80 -14.59 -10.49
C THR A 87 -7.28 -15.24 -9.20
N TRP A 88 -7.37 -16.56 -9.06
CA TRP A 88 -6.85 -17.28 -7.89
C TRP A 88 -5.32 -17.30 -7.81
N LEU A 89 -4.68 -17.31 -8.97
CA LEU A 89 -3.23 -17.46 -9.09
C LEU A 89 -2.52 -16.12 -9.24
N ARG A 90 -3.27 -15.04 -9.48
CA ARG A 90 -2.77 -13.66 -9.57
C ARG A 90 -2.28 -13.21 -8.19
N HIS A 91 -1.17 -12.47 -8.16
CA HIS A 91 -0.58 -11.86 -6.96
C HIS A 91 0.11 -12.81 -5.97
N ARG A 92 0.72 -13.91 -6.46
CA ARG A 92 1.62 -14.80 -5.68
C ARG A 92 0.98 -15.49 -4.46
N GLN A 93 -0.33 -15.75 -4.51
CA GLN A 93 -1.04 -16.47 -3.46
C GLN A 93 -0.54 -17.91 -3.28
N ILE A 94 -0.73 -18.46 -2.08
CA ILE A 94 -0.57 -19.89 -1.83
C ILE A 94 -1.93 -20.56 -2.06
N VAL A 95 -2.03 -21.38 -3.11
CA VAL A 95 -3.23 -22.17 -3.38
C VAL A 95 -3.06 -23.56 -2.77
N CYS A 96 -3.96 -23.92 -1.86
CA CYS A 96 -4.02 -25.26 -1.28
C CYS A 96 -5.05 -26.10 -2.03
N LEU A 97 -4.62 -27.26 -2.52
CA LEU A 97 -5.44 -28.19 -3.27
C LEU A 97 -5.59 -29.51 -2.50
N LEU A 98 -6.81 -29.89 -2.17
CA LEU A 98 -7.15 -31.18 -1.56
C LEU A 98 -7.69 -32.11 -2.65
N ASP A 99 -6.98 -33.20 -2.92
CA ASP A 99 -7.39 -34.22 -3.91
C ASP A 99 -8.00 -35.41 -3.17
N VAL A 100 -9.33 -35.48 -3.15
CA VAL A 100 -10.10 -36.46 -2.38
C VAL A 100 -10.49 -37.64 -3.25
N GLY A 101 -10.13 -38.84 -2.81
CA GLY A 101 -10.19 -40.04 -3.65
C GLY A 101 -8.99 -40.11 -4.60
N CYS A 102 -7.83 -39.69 -4.07
CA CYS A 102 -6.67 -39.28 -4.83
C CYS A 102 -6.18 -40.35 -5.80
N GLY A 103 -6.22 -41.66 -5.47
CA GLY A 103 -5.78 -42.77 -6.34
C GLY A 103 -4.30 -42.72 -6.75
N ALA A 104 -3.92 -41.70 -7.53
CA ALA A 104 -2.56 -41.27 -7.84
C ALA A 104 -2.40 -39.74 -8.09
N GLY A 105 -3.43 -38.91 -7.85
CA GLY A 105 -3.37 -37.44 -7.91
C GLY A 105 -4.12 -36.80 -9.08
N ALA A 106 -5.17 -37.42 -9.63
CA ALA A 106 -5.77 -36.94 -10.88
C ALA A 106 -6.23 -35.46 -10.83
N GLY A 107 -6.78 -35.00 -9.70
CA GLY A 107 -7.14 -33.59 -9.52
C GLY A 107 -5.91 -32.69 -9.37
N SER A 108 -4.96 -33.11 -8.54
CA SER A 108 -3.69 -32.42 -8.30
C SER A 108 -2.93 -32.14 -9.59
N ILE A 109 -2.83 -33.18 -10.43
CA ILE A 109 -2.02 -33.15 -11.65
C ILE A 109 -2.73 -32.33 -12.74
N ALA A 110 -4.06 -32.41 -12.82
CA ALA A 110 -4.85 -31.58 -13.72
C ALA A 110 -4.73 -30.09 -13.37
N PHE A 111 -4.76 -29.74 -12.08
CA PHE A 111 -4.57 -28.36 -11.64
C PHE A 111 -3.16 -27.85 -11.98
N ILE A 112 -2.13 -28.65 -11.70
CA ILE A 112 -0.74 -28.31 -12.06
C ILE A 112 -0.61 -28.09 -13.57
N GLU A 113 -1.22 -28.94 -14.41
CA GLU A 113 -1.22 -28.73 -15.86
C GLU A 113 -1.86 -27.40 -16.26
N ALA A 114 -3.01 -27.05 -15.68
CA ALA A 114 -3.67 -25.79 -15.96
C ALA A 114 -2.73 -24.60 -15.68
N VAL A 115 -1.98 -24.63 -14.56
CA VAL A 115 -0.99 -23.60 -14.23
C VAL A 115 0.16 -23.56 -15.24
N ILE A 116 0.68 -24.72 -15.66
CA ILE A 116 1.76 -24.80 -16.67
C ILE A 116 1.31 -24.13 -17.97
N ARG A 117 0.12 -24.49 -18.48
CA ARG A 117 -0.41 -23.92 -19.72
C ARG A 117 -0.59 -22.41 -19.61
N LEU A 118 -1.14 -21.92 -18.50
CA LEU A 118 -1.28 -20.48 -18.28
C LEU A 118 0.07 -19.74 -18.27
N LYS A 119 1.13 -20.36 -17.75
CA LYS A 119 2.49 -19.80 -17.80
C LYS A 119 3.08 -19.84 -19.22
N GLU A 120 2.92 -20.96 -19.93
CA GLU A 120 3.41 -21.13 -21.31
C GLU A 120 2.71 -20.16 -22.29
N GLU A 121 1.43 -19.89 -22.06
CA GLU A 121 0.64 -18.92 -22.83
C GLU A 121 0.94 -17.45 -22.44
N GLY A 122 1.78 -17.20 -21.43
CA GLY A 122 2.12 -15.86 -20.95
C GLY A 122 1.01 -15.17 -20.16
N LYS A 123 -0.05 -15.90 -19.78
CA LYS A 123 -1.20 -15.37 -19.01
C LYS A 123 -0.92 -15.27 -17.52
N LEU A 124 0.03 -16.07 -17.01
CA LEU A 124 0.57 -15.97 -15.66
C LEU A 124 2.07 -15.69 -15.71
N THR A 125 2.46 -14.51 -15.23
CA THR A 125 3.85 -14.05 -15.21
C THR A 125 4.46 -14.04 -13.81
N ASN A 126 3.63 -14.14 -12.77
CA ASN A 126 4.07 -14.19 -11.38
C ASN A 126 4.53 -15.60 -10.96
N ASP A 127 5.26 -15.66 -9.85
CA ASP A 127 5.53 -16.91 -9.16
C ASP A 127 4.23 -17.50 -8.59
N VAL A 128 4.07 -18.81 -8.71
CA VAL A 128 2.86 -19.53 -8.29
C VAL A 128 3.27 -20.57 -7.27
N ASN A 129 2.65 -20.49 -6.08
CA ASN A 129 2.93 -21.37 -4.94
C ASN A 129 1.75 -22.32 -4.74
N ILE A 130 1.98 -23.63 -4.89
CA ILE A 130 0.92 -24.64 -4.83
C ILE A 130 1.27 -25.68 -3.77
N ILE A 131 0.27 -26.02 -2.95
CA ILE A 131 0.36 -27.13 -2.01
C ILE A 131 -0.74 -28.15 -2.32
N CYS A 132 -0.36 -29.31 -2.85
CA CYS A 132 -1.30 -30.40 -3.13
C CYS A 132 -1.32 -31.43 -2.00
N ILE A 133 -2.50 -31.80 -1.53
CA ILE A 133 -2.69 -32.77 -0.44
C ILE A 133 -3.54 -33.93 -0.96
N GLY A 134 -2.90 -35.09 -1.13
CA GLY A 134 -3.59 -36.31 -1.59
C GLY A 134 -4.27 -37.02 -0.44
N VAL A 135 -5.57 -37.29 -0.55
CA VAL A 135 -6.38 -37.98 0.47
C VAL A 135 -6.91 -39.29 -0.09
N ASP A 136 -6.44 -40.40 0.47
CA ASP A 136 -6.85 -41.73 0.05
C ASP A 136 -6.76 -42.75 1.21
N PRO A 137 -7.77 -43.63 1.38
CA PRO A 137 -7.74 -44.69 2.38
C PRO A 137 -6.79 -45.85 2.04
N SER A 138 -6.13 -45.87 0.87
CA SER A 138 -5.15 -46.88 0.46
C SER A 138 -3.72 -46.33 0.48
N HIS A 139 -2.83 -46.94 1.27
CA HIS A 139 -1.43 -46.51 1.39
C HIS A 139 -0.67 -46.75 0.09
N ARG A 140 -1.14 -47.68 -0.75
CA ARG A 140 -0.56 -47.98 -2.06
C ARG A 140 -0.95 -46.92 -3.09
N ALA A 141 -2.19 -46.44 -3.05
CA ALA A 141 -2.64 -45.29 -3.83
C ALA A 141 -1.87 -44.02 -3.45
N ILE A 142 -1.69 -43.78 -2.14
CA ILE A 142 -0.79 -42.73 -1.64
C ILE A 142 0.64 -42.95 -2.14
N GLY A 143 1.13 -44.20 -2.19
CA GLY A 143 2.44 -44.52 -2.78
C GLY A 143 2.58 -44.10 -4.25
N LEU A 144 1.54 -44.32 -5.07
CA LEU A 144 1.47 -43.82 -6.45
C LEU A 144 1.49 -42.29 -6.49
N TYR A 145 0.65 -41.64 -5.68
CA TYR A 145 0.60 -40.18 -5.57
C TYR A 145 1.97 -39.58 -5.22
N ILE A 146 2.64 -40.09 -4.19
CA ILE A 146 3.97 -39.63 -3.78
C ILE A 146 4.97 -39.77 -4.93
N LYS A 147 4.95 -40.90 -5.65
CA LYS A 147 5.89 -41.13 -6.75
C LYS A 147 5.65 -40.14 -7.89
N MET A 148 4.38 -39.91 -8.24
CA MET A 148 3.96 -38.96 -9.26
C MET A 148 4.37 -37.52 -8.89
N MET A 149 4.02 -37.08 -7.68
CA MET A 149 4.30 -35.72 -7.19
C MET A 149 5.79 -35.44 -7.02
N LYS A 150 6.61 -36.41 -6.59
CA LYS A 150 8.07 -36.26 -6.55
C LYS A 150 8.67 -36.01 -7.93
N ASN A 151 8.19 -36.75 -8.94
CA ASN A 151 8.66 -36.57 -10.31
C ASN A 151 8.25 -35.20 -10.85
N LEU A 152 6.98 -34.81 -10.68
CA LEU A 152 6.49 -33.48 -11.09
C LEU A 152 7.25 -32.36 -10.39
N LYS A 153 7.45 -32.42 -9.07
CA LYS A 153 8.21 -31.41 -8.34
C LYS A 153 9.62 -31.22 -8.92
N SER A 154 10.30 -32.31 -9.29
CA SER A 154 11.62 -32.20 -9.91
C SER A 154 11.58 -31.59 -11.31
N SER A 155 10.56 -31.94 -12.12
CA SER A 155 10.41 -31.44 -13.49
C SER A 155 9.90 -30.00 -13.58
N LEU A 156 9.29 -29.47 -12.51
CA LEU A 156 8.69 -28.12 -12.47
C LEU A 156 9.58 -27.08 -11.78
N THR A 157 10.82 -27.46 -11.42
CA THR A 157 11.79 -26.55 -10.81
C THR A 157 11.97 -25.30 -11.70
N GLY A 158 11.67 -24.12 -11.16
CA GLY A 158 11.75 -22.84 -11.88
C GLY A 158 10.49 -22.45 -12.68
N ILE A 159 9.46 -23.29 -12.71
CA ILE A 159 8.16 -23.00 -13.36
C ILE A 159 7.09 -22.69 -12.30
N VAL A 160 6.95 -23.57 -11.31
CA VAL A 160 5.97 -23.47 -10.20
C VAL A 160 6.64 -23.92 -8.90
N ASP A 161 6.43 -23.21 -7.79
CA ASP A 161 6.83 -23.71 -6.48
C ASP A 161 5.79 -24.72 -5.97
N LEU A 162 6.10 -25.99 -6.19
CA LEU A 162 5.22 -27.11 -5.85
C LEU A 162 5.68 -27.79 -4.55
N ASN A 163 4.77 -27.79 -3.57
CA ASN A 163 4.85 -28.61 -2.37
C ASN A 163 3.68 -29.59 -2.32
N PHE A 164 3.86 -30.72 -1.64
CA PHE A 164 2.78 -31.69 -1.49
C PHE A 164 2.86 -32.45 -0.17
N ASP A 165 1.70 -32.88 0.32
CA ASP A 165 1.52 -33.71 1.52
C ASP A 165 0.44 -34.77 1.24
N TYR A 166 0.16 -35.65 2.20
CA TYR A 166 -0.85 -36.69 2.03
C TYR A 166 -1.49 -37.12 3.35
N VAL A 167 -2.72 -37.65 3.25
CA VAL A 167 -3.44 -38.25 4.37
C VAL A 167 -3.86 -39.67 3.99
N TYR A 168 -3.38 -40.65 4.77
CA TYR A 168 -3.73 -42.06 4.61
C TYR A 168 -5.04 -42.40 5.35
N LYS A 169 -6.13 -41.74 4.95
CA LYS A 169 -7.51 -41.95 5.43
C LYS A 169 -8.49 -41.56 4.32
N GLY A 170 -9.70 -42.08 4.38
CA GLY A 170 -10.80 -41.62 3.53
C GLY A 170 -11.35 -40.27 4.02
N PHE A 171 -12.01 -39.53 3.15
CA PHE A 171 -12.85 -38.41 3.57
C PHE A 171 -14.25 -38.94 3.93
N PRO A 172 -14.87 -38.56 5.06
CA PRO A 172 -14.51 -37.45 5.96
C PRO A 172 -13.50 -37.75 7.10
N ASP A 173 -13.08 -39.00 7.35
CA ASP A 173 -12.16 -39.36 8.45
C ASP A 173 -10.80 -38.62 8.44
N ALA A 174 -10.38 -38.16 7.26
CA ALA A 174 -9.17 -37.39 7.04
C ALA A 174 -9.22 -35.95 7.61
N THR A 175 -10.40 -35.46 8.02
CA THR A 175 -10.63 -34.04 8.37
C THR A 175 -9.68 -33.50 9.43
N ILE A 176 -9.46 -34.24 10.52
CA ILE A 176 -8.56 -33.81 11.61
C ILE A 176 -7.11 -33.65 11.11
N ASP A 177 -6.65 -34.59 10.26
CA ASP A 177 -5.32 -34.54 9.68
C ASP A 177 -5.18 -33.37 8.68
N LEU A 178 -6.22 -33.13 7.88
CA LEU A 178 -6.28 -32.00 6.96
C LEU A 178 -6.24 -30.66 7.69
N ILE A 179 -7.01 -30.50 8.76
CA ILE A 179 -6.98 -29.30 9.61
C ILE A 179 -5.57 -29.05 10.14
N ARG A 180 -4.89 -30.11 10.62
CA ARG A 180 -3.50 -30.01 11.11
C ARG A 180 -2.52 -29.58 10.01
N ILE A 181 -2.63 -30.17 8.81
CA ILE A 181 -1.76 -29.81 7.68
C ILE A 181 -2.03 -28.36 7.25
N LEU A 182 -3.29 -27.97 7.04
CA LEU A 182 -3.65 -26.62 6.61
C LEU A 182 -3.25 -25.56 7.64
N LYS A 183 -3.43 -25.80 8.95
CA LYS A 183 -2.93 -24.92 10.03
C LYS A 183 -1.42 -24.75 9.98
N LYS A 184 -0.68 -25.85 9.74
CA LYS A 184 0.78 -25.80 9.59
C LYS A 184 1.17 -24.95 8.38
N GLN A 185 0.50 -25.10 7.24
CA GLN A 185 0.79 -24.31 6.04
C GLN A 185 0.48 -22.82 6.24
N LYS A 186 -0.64 -22.50 6.91
CA LYS A 186 -0.97 -21.12 7.30
C LYS A 186 0.11 -20.50 8.19
N SER A 187 0.64 -21.27 9.15
CA SER A 187 1.70 -20.82 10.05
C SER A 187 3.03 -20.57 9.31
N LEU A 188 3.44 -21.50 8.43
CA LEU A 188 4.66 -21.37 7.64
C LEU A 188 4.64 -20.18 6.68
N SER A 189 3.48 -19.89 6.12
CA SER A 189 3.27 -18.75 5.21
C SER A 189 3.14 -17.41 5.91
N LYS A 190 2.99 -17.38 7.24
CA LYS A 190 2.74 -16.17 8.06
C LYS A 190 1.50 -15.37 7.61
N LEU A 191 0.60 -16.01 6.87
CA LEU A 191 -0.64 -15.39 6.39
C LEU A 191 -1.72 -15.39 7.50
N PRO A 192 -2.62 -14.39 7.49
CA PRO A 192 -3.72 -14.36 8.45
C PRO A 192 -4.70 -15.51 8.19
N CYS A 193 -5.01 -15.77 6.91
CA CYS A 193 -5.93 -16.80 6.44
C CYS A 193 -5.40 -17.43 5.14
N LEU A 194 -5.87 -18.64 4.82
CA LEU A 194 -5.71 -19.22 3.49
C LEU A 194 -6.75 -18.59 2.57
N THR A 195 -6.32 -17.92 1.51
CA THR A 195 -7.23 -17.20 0.59
C THR A 195 -8.12 -18.15 -0.18
N ASN A 196 -7.51 -19.16 -0.83
CA ASN A 196 -8.19 -20.11 -1.70
C ASN A 196 -7.78 -21.54 -1.34
N VAL A 197 -8.75 -22.34 -0.91
CA VAL A 197 -8.61 -23.79 -0.73
C VAL A 197 -9.52 -24.48 -1.73
N LEU A 198 -8.94 -25.22 -2.69
CA LEU A 198 -9.67 -25.99 -3.67
C LEU A 198 -9.75 -27.46 -3.23
N ILE A 199 -10.95 -28.02 -3.20
CA ILE A 199 -11.20 -29.43 -2.94
C ILE A 199 -11.70 -30.06 -4.23
N MET A 200 -10.95 -31.00 -4.77
CA MET A 200 -11.36 -31.80 -5.92
C MET A 200 -11.71 -33.20 -5.45
N GLN A 201 -12.97 -33.57 -5.56
CA GLN A 201 -13.47 -34.88 -5.18
C GLN A 201 -13.84 -35.68 -6.42
N LEU A 202 -13.05 -36.70 -6.73
CA LEU A 202 -13.26 -37.55 -7.91
C LEU A 202 -13.90 -38.89 -7.51
N ASN A 203 -14.94 -39.31 -8.23
CA ASN A 203 -15.68 -40.56 -8.00
C ASN A 203 -16.25 -40.71 -6.58
N VAL A 204 -17.20 -39.84 -6.29
CA VAL A 204 -18.08 -39.64 -5.12
C VAL A 204 -18.84 -40.89 -4.61
N ILE A 205 -18.43 -42.12 -4.92
CA ILE A 205 -19.16 -43.33 -4.49
C ILE A 205 -18.38 -44.17 -3.50
N SER A 206 -17.06 -44.32 -3.68
CA SER A 206 -16.24 -45.12 -2.76
C SER A 206 -16.26 -44.58 -1.31
N PRO A 207 -16.13 -43.24 -1.06
CA PRO A 207 -16.16 -42.69 0.29
C PRO A 207 -17.55 -42.83 0.96
N PHE A 208 -18.60 -42.43 0.24
CA PHE A 208 -19.97 -42.38 0.75
C PHE A 208 -20.61 -43.77 0.90
N SER A 209 -20.23 -44.73 0.04
CA SER A 209 -20.69 -46.11 0.16
C SER A 209 -20.07 -46.83 1.36
N LYS A 210 -18.91 -46.42 1.87
CA LYS A 210 -18.30 -47.07 3.04
C LYS A 210 -19.10 -46.80 4.31
N ASN A 211 -19.40 -45.54 4.62
CA ASN A 211 -20.22 -45.18 5.78
C ASN A 211 -21.65 -45.75 5.69
N TYR A 212 -22.24 -45.75 4.50
CA TYR A 212 -23.53 -46.40 4.24
C TYR A 212 -23.45 -47.93 4.43
N ARG A 213 -22.38 -48.59 3.96
CA ARG A 213 -22.15 -50.03 4.13
C ARG A 213 -21.93 -50.40 5.59
N ASP A 214 -21.16 -49.62 6.35
CA ASP A 214 -20.87 -49.90 7.75
C ASP A 214 -22.15 -49.75 8.61
N CYS A 215 -23.01 -48.76 8.32
CA CYS A 215 -24.34 -48.66 8.94
C CYS A 215 -25.26 -49.82 8.57
N GLN A 216 -25.32 -50.22 7.29
CA GLN A 216 -26.17 -51.32 6.82
C GLN A 216 -25.70 -52.66 7.39
N ALA A 217 -24.39 -52.91 7.46
CA ALA A 217 -23.81 -54.13 8.01
C ALA A 217 -24.12 -54.28 9.51
N ASN A 218 -24.06 -53.20 10.29
CA ASN A 218 -24.46 -53.21 11.70
C ASN A 218 -25.97 -53.50 11.86
N ILE A 219 -26.82 -52.95 10.98
CA ILE A 219 -28.27 -53.23 10.97
C ILE A 219 -28.54 -54.69 10.61
N ASP A 220 -27.82 -55.22 9.63
CA ASP A 220 -27.96 -56.60 9.18
C ASP A 220 -27.45 -57.60 10.24
N GLU A 221 -26.35 -57.28 10.95
CA GLU A 221 -25.85 -58.06 12.11
C GLU A 221 -26.89 -58.06 13.26
N LEU A 222 -27.50 -56.92 13.56
CA LEU A 222 -28.55 -56.82 14.58
C LEU A 222 -29.81 -57.63 14.18
N LYS A 223 -30.18 -57.64 12.89
CA LYS A 223 -31.26 -58.49 12.36
C LYS A 223 -30.92 -59.98 12.45
N GLU A 224 -29.67 -60.38 12.18
CA GLU A 224 -29.21 -61.76 12.31
C GLU A 224 -29.25 -62.25 13.78
N LEU A 225 -29.11 -61.33 14.74
CA LEU A 225 -29.29 -61.60 16.17
C LEU A 225 -30.77 -61.62 16.62
N GLY A 226 -31.73 -61.50 15.68
CA GLY A 226 -33.16 -61.47 15.98
C GLY A 226 -33.64 -60.20 16.67
N ILE A 227 -32.80 -59.15 16.67
CA ILE A 227 -33.15 -57.82 17.17
C ILE A 227 -33.80 -57.07 16.01
N ASP A 228 -35.12 -57.17 15.92
CA ASP A 228 -35.90 -56.43 14.93
C ASP A 228 -36.02 -54.98 15.39
N ILE A 229 -35.19 -54.10 14.81
CA ILE A 229 -35.26 -52.64 15.02
C ILE A 229 -36.44 -52.09 14.19
N ALA A 230 -37.62 -52.65 14.40
CA ALA A 230 -38.86 -52.17 13.83
C ALA A 230 -39.42 -51.08 14.76
N GLY A 231 -39.00 -49.82 14.54
CA GLY A 231 -39.73 -48.68 15.12
C GLY A 231 -38.97 -47.39 15.41
N GLU A 232 -37.64 -47.37 15.56
CA GLU A 232 -36.95 -46.15 16.05
C GLU A 232 -35.58 -45.85 15.39
N ILE A 233 -35.28 -46.41 14.22
CA ILE A 233 -34.25 -45.86 13.32
C ILE A 233 -34.79 -45.91 11.89
N GLY A 234 -35.77 -45.06 11.59
CA GLY A 234 -35.75 -44.43 10.26
C GLY A 234 -34.41 -43.74 10.11
N GLU A 235 -33.90 -43.62 8.87
CA GLU A 235 -32.73 -42.80 8.51
C GLU A 235 -32.32 -41.89 9.67
N GLU A 236 -31.16 -42.13 10.31
CA GLU A 236 -30.61 -41.07 11.17
C GLU A 236 -30.77 -39.79 10.37
N SER A 237 -31.52 -38.85 10.95
CA SER A 237 -32.22 -37.74 10.30
C SER A 237 -31.29 -36.69 9.69
N ALA A 238 -30.08 -37.10 9.36
CA ALA A 238 -29.00 -36.35 8.79
C ALA A 238 -29.05 -36.33 7.26
N GLY A 239 -29.50 -37.38 6.56
CA GLY A 239 -29.49 -37.45 5.09
C GLY A 239 -28.11 -37.77 4.46
N LEU A 240 -28.07 -38.08 3.15
CA LEU A 240 -26.84 -38.41 2.42
C LEU A 240 -25.92 -37.17 2.29
N GLY A 241 -24.61 -37.37 2.50
CA GLY A 241 -23.60 -36.31 2.37
C GLY A 241 -23.39 -35.46 3.62
N THR A 242 -24.05 -35.79 4.74
CA THR A 242 -24.01 -34.98 5.96
C THR A 242 -22.68 -35.04 6.68
N ALA A 243 -22.04 -36.21 6.73
CA ALA A 243 -20.71 -36.35 7.32
C ALA A 243 -19.66 -35.54 6.52
N GLU A 244 -19.79 -35.49 5.20
CA GLU A 244 -18.96 -34.68 4.31
C GLU A 244 -19.25 -33.20 4.43
N ALA A 245 -20.53 -32.80 4.47
CA ALA A 245 -20.93 -31.42 4.71
C ALA A 245 -20.44 -30.92 6.08
N GLN A 246 -20.51 -31.77 7.12
CA GLN A 246 -19.93 -31.51 8.45
C GLN A 246 -18.41 -31.42 8.40
N ALA A 247 -17.73 -32.26 7.62
CA ALA A 247 -16.29 -32.17 7.43
C ALA A 247 -15.87 -30.88 6.71
N TYR A 248 -16.61 -30.45 5.66
CA TYR A 248 -16.38 -29.16 5.01
C TYR A 248 -16.63 -28.00 5.97
N LYS A 249 -17.71 -28.06 6.74
CA LYS A 249 -17.99 -27.10 7.82
C LYS A 249 -16.81 -27.01 8.78
N GLN A 250 -16.34 -28.15 9.27
CA GLN A 250 -15.24 -28.22 10.21
C GLN A 250 -13.94 -27.67 9.59
N LEU A 251 -13.66 -27.94 8.31
CA LEU A 251 -12.48 -27.39 7.64
C LEU A 251 -12.52 -25.86 7.59
N VAL A 252 -13.65 -25.25 7.19
CA VAL A 252 -13.78 -23.79 7.07
C VAL A 252 -13.89 -23.06 8.42
N GLU A 253 -14.41 -23.74 9.46
CA GLU A 253 -14.56 -23.16 10.81
C GLU A 253 -13.30 -23.37 11.67
N ASP A 254 -12.62 -24.52 11.59
CA ASP A 254 -11.43 -24.80 12.41
C ASP A 254 -10.15 -24.26 11.79
N VAL A 255 -10.09 -24.07 10.46
CA VAL A 255 -8.95 -23.47 9.75
C VAL A 255 -9.36 -22.08 9.26
N PRO A 256 -8.54 -21.04 9.47
CA PRO A 256 -8.83 -19.71 8.93
C PRO A 256 -8.74 -19.73 7.39
N ILE A 257 -9.86 -20.00 6.72
CA ILE A 257 -10.02 -20.06 5.27
C ILE A 257 -10.98 -18.95 4.87
N ASP A 258 -10.59 -18.11 3.92
CA ASP A 258 -11.50 -17.07 3.39
C ASP A 258 -12.47 -17.65 2.36
N VAL A 259 -11.94 -18.46 1.45
CA VAL A 259 -12.69 -19.04 0.34
C VAL A 259 -12.34 -20.51 0.19
N MET A 260 -13.36 -21.36 0.22
CA MET A 260 -13.23 -22.78 -0.06
C MET A 260 -14.04 -23.14 -1.31
N HIS A 261 -13.35 -23.70 -2.29
CA HIS A 261 -13.92 -24.14 -3.55
C HIS A 261 -14.10 -25.66 -3.50
N ILE A 262 -15.29 -26.16 -3.80
CA ILE A 262 -15.58 -27.59 -3.81
C ILE A 262 -15.97 -27.96 -5.23
N LEU A 263 -15.18 -28.85 -5.81
CA LEU A 263 -15.41 -29.40 -7.13
C LEU A 263 -15.63 -30.90 -7.03
N THR A 264 -16.84 -31.32 -7.35
CA THR A 264 -17.28 -32.71 -7.24
C THR A 264 -17.49 -33.30 -8.63
N ILE A 265 -16.75 -34.36 -8.97
CA ILE A 265 -16.77 -35.00 -10.29
C ILE A 265 -17.26 -36.44 -10.17
N GLY A 266 -18.42 -36.72 -10.76
CA GLY A 266 -19.03 -38.04 -10.82
C GLY A 266 -18.99 -38.67 -12.21
N THR A 267 -18.38 -39.85 -12.34
CA THR A 267 -18.39 -40.56 -13.63
C THR A 267 -19.68 -41.35 -13.81
N LYS A 268 -20.38 -41.16 -14.93
CA LYS A 268 -21.64 -41.86 -15.22
C LYS A 268 -21.46 -43.37 -15.20
N ASN A 269 -22.43 -44.10 -14.63
CA ASN A 269 -22.46 -45.56 -14.47
C ASN A 269 -21.36 -46.19 -13.58
N MET A 270 -20.51 -45.39 -12.92
CA MET A 270 -19.57 -45.94 -11.92
C MET A 270 -20.30 -46.55 -10.72
N GLU A 271 -21.46 -46.02 -10.30
CA GLU A 271 -22.23 -46.53 -9.15
C GLU A 271 -22.47 -48.03 -9.15
N LYS A 272 -22.92 -48.55 -10.30
CA LYS A 272 -23.18 -49.98 -10.54
C LYS A 272 -21.92 -50.83 -10.40
N GLN A 273 -20.75 -50.22 -10.61
CA GLN A 273 -19.44 -50.85 -10.53
C GLN A 273 -18.80 -50.76 -9.14
N VAL A 274 -19.27 -49.90 -8.22
CA VAL A 274 -18.68 -49.74 -6.87
C VAL A 274 -19.60 -50.11 -5.72
N GLN A 275 -20.90 -50.27 -5.96
CA GLN A 275 -21.90 -50.62 -4.94
C GLN A 275 -22.12 -52.14 -4.86
N LEU A 276 -21.50 -52.83 -3.90
CA LEU A 276 -21.79 -54.23 -3.56
C LEU A 276 -22.94 -54.29 -2.54
N GLY A 277 -23.95 -55.12 -2.79
CA GLY A 277 -25.04 -55.38 -1.83
C GLY A 277 -26.14 -54.31 -1.72
N THR A 278 -26.08 -53.21 -2.48
CA THR A 278 -27.13 -52.16 -2.41
C THR A 278 -28.05 -52.21 -3.62
N ASN A 279 -29.37 -52.33 -3.40
CA ASN A 279 -30.40 -52.20 -4.44
C ASN A 279 -30.71 -50.73 -4.82
N SER A 280 -29.76 -49.82 -4.62
CA SER A 280 -29.97 -48.39 -4.84
C SER A 280 -30.12 -48.08 -6.33
N GLU A 281 -31.28 -47.56 -6.74
CA GLU A 281 -31.53 -47.07 -8.11
C GLU A 281 -31.09 -45.61 -8.33
N ILE A 282 -30.71 -44.89 -7.25
CA ILE A 282 -30.29 -43.48 -7.28
C ILE A 282 -28.98 -43.33 -8.05
N THR A 283 -28.97 -42.45 -9.05
CA THR A 283 -27.79 -42.19 -9.89
C THR A 283 -26.75 -41.31 -9.16
N LEU A 284 -25.51 -41.32 -9.65
CA LEU A 284 -24.42 -40.54 -9.09
C LEU A 284 -24.68 -39.04 -9.18
N ASP A 285 -25.31 -38.57 -10.26
CA ASP A 285 -25.68 -37.16 -10.38
C ASP A 285 -26.75 -36.77 -9.36
N GLU A 286 -27.72 -37.64 -9.08
CA GLU A 286 -28.71 -37.42 -8.01
C GLU A 286 -28.04 -37.36 -6.63
N ARG A 287 -27.07 -38.23 -6.37
CA ARG A 287 -26.29 -38.21 -5.11
C ARG A 287 -25.46 -36.94 -4.95
N ILE A 288 -24.84 -36.44 -6.03
CA ILE A 288 -24.09 -35.19 -6.00
C ILE A 288 -25.04 -34.01 -5.74
N LYS A 289 -26.22 -33.98 -6.36
CA LYS A 289 -27.25 -32.95 -6.10
C LYS A 289 -27.75 -32.98 -4.66
N GLN A 290 -27.99 -34.16 -4.09
CA GLN A 290 -28.35 -34.31 -2.68
C GLN A 290 -27.25 -33.77 -1.78
N MET A 291 -25.98 -34.13 -2.01
CA MET A 291 -24.86 -33.62 -1.23
C MET A 291 -24.71 -32.10 -1.32
N ALA A 292 -24.91 -31.52 -2.51
CA ALA A 292 -24.91 -30.07 -2.68
C ALA A 292 -26.03 -29.40 -1.84
N SER A 293 -27.21 -30.01 -1.79
CA SER A 293 -28.33 -29.52 -0.97
C SER A 293 -28.00 -29.62 0.52
N THR A 294 -27.50 -30.77 0.98
CA THR A 294 -27.06 -30.98 2.37
C THR A 294 -25.96 -30.00 2.77
N LEU A 295 -25.03 -29.68 1.87
CA LEU A 295 -24.01 -28.68 2.12
C LEU A 295 -24.61 -27.30 2.39
N HIS A 296 -25.60 -26.88 1.60
CA HIS A 296 -26.32 -25.62 1.82
C HIS A 296 -27.06 -25.60 3.17
N GLU A 297 -27.66 -26.71 3.57
CA GLU A 297 -28.35 -26.81 4.87
C GLU A 297 -27.38 -26.75 6.06
N VAL A 298 -26.25 -27.47 5.99
CA VAL A 298 -25.32 -27.63 7.11
C VAL A 298 -24.36 -26.44 7.27
N VAL A 299 -23.86 -25.91 6.16
CA VAL A 299 -22.84 -24.83 6.13
C VAL A 299 -23.47 -23.45 5.89
N GLY A 300 -24.58 -23.41 5.14
CA GLY A 300 -25.25 -22.16 4.76
C GLY A 300 -25.91 -21.40 5.92
N SER A 301 -25.99 -22.01 7.12
CA SER A 301 -26.48 -21.34 8.32
C SER A 301 -25.59 -20.18 8.78
N ARG A 302 -24.28 -20.24 8.46
CA ARG A 302 -23.28 -19.23 8.84
C ARG A 302 -22.57 -18.67 7.61
N HIS A 303 -22.15 -19.53 6.69
CA HIS A 303 -21.32 -19.15 5.56
C HIS A 303 -22.17 -18.92 4.30
N THR A 304 -21.68 -18.11 3.37
CA THR A 304 -22.37 -17.92 2.09
C THR A 304 -21.90 -18.99 1.10
N ILE A 305 -22.86 -19.71 0.50
CA ILE A 305 -22.56 -20.74 -0.52
C ILE A 305 -23.16 -20.30 -1.85
N ASN A 306 -22.36 -20.43 -2.91
CA ASN A 306 -22.82 -20.20 -4.27
C ASN A 306 -22.51 -21.42 -5.15
N GLN A 307 -23.55 -22.00 -5.75
CA GLN A 307 -23.44 -23.04 -6.75
C GLN A 307 -23.31 -22.38 -8.12
N LEU A 308 -22.10 -22.40 -8.68
CA LEU A 308 -21.77 -21.66 -9.89
C LEU A 308 -22.21 -22.41 -11.15
N THR A 309 -21.94 -23.71 -11.20
CA THR A 309 -22.26 -24.58 -12.33
C THR A 309 -22.52 -26.00 -11.84
N SER A 310 -23.54 -26.66 -12.39
CA SER A 310 -23.81 -28.07 -12.17
C SER A 310 -24.40 -28.70 -13.44
N GLY A 311 -23.91 -29.86 -13.88
CA GLY A 311 -24.46 -30.50 -15.07
C GLY A 311 -23.68 -31.69 -15.60
N HIS A 312 -24.19 -32.24 -16.71
CA HIS A 312 -23.52 -33.29 -17.48
C HIS A 312 -22.56 -32.69 -18.52
N HIS A 313 -21.36 -33.26 -18.59
CA HIS A 313 -20.29 -32.83 -19.49
C HIS A 313 -19.69 -34.03 -20.22
N PHE A 314 -19.10 -33.75 -21.37
CA PHE A 314 -18.34 -34.71 -22.17
C PHE A 314 -16.90 -34.24 -22.33
N VAL A 315 -15.96 -35.14 -22.09
CA VAL A 315 -14.55 -34.91 -22.41
C VAL A 315 -14.10 -35.87 -23.51
N TYR A 316 -13.40 -35.32 -24.50
CA TYR A 316 -12.79 -36.04 -25.61
C TYR A 316 -11.27 -35.98 -25.44
N PHE A 317 -10.59 -37.13 -25.43
CA PHE A 317 -9.16 -37.19 -25.20
C PHE A 317 -8.48 -38.36 -25.90
N THR A 318 -7.17 -38.22 -26.08
CA THR A 318 -6.29 -39.25 -26.61
C THR A 318 -5.69 -40.05 -25.46
N ASN A 319 -5.86 -41.38 -25.47
CA ASN A 319 -5.26 -42.24 -24.45
C ASN A 319 -3.73 -42.19 -24.53
N PRO A 320 -3.03 -41.98 -23.40
CA PRO A 320 -1.58 -41.91 -23.39
C PRO A 320 -0.95 -43.31 -23.54
N PRO A 321 0.34 -43.39 -23.89
CA PRO A 321 1.13 -44.60 -23.74
C PRO A 321 1.05 -45.16 -22.32
N ASN A 322 1.13 -46.49 -22.17
CA ASN A 322 0.94 -47.15 -20.88
C ASN A 322 -0.46 -46.93 -20.28
N CYS A 323 -1.49 -46.89 -21.12
CA CYS A 323 -2.89 -46.91 -20.70
C CYS A 323 -3.53 -48.24 -21.12
N PHE A 324 -4.40 -48.80 -20.27
CA PHE A 324 -5.13 -50.03 -20.57
C PHE A 324 -5.86 -49.97 -21.93
N TRP A 325 -6.54 -48.86 -22.22
CA TRP A 325 -7.37 -48.71 -23.42
C TRP A 325 -6.54 -48.69 -24.70
N LEU A 326 -5.36 -48.09 -24.65
CA LEU A 326 -4.44 -48.11 -25.79
C LEU A 326 -3.77 -49.49 -25.91
N ASP A 327 -3.14 -49.96 -24.83
CA ASP A 327 -2.32 -51.18 -24.83
C ASP A 327 -3.13 -52.47 -25.09
N LYS A 328 -4.36 -52.59 -24.54
CA LYS A 328 -5.18 -53.81 -24.62
C LYS A 328 -6.33 -53.74 -25.61
N LYS A 329 -6.78 -52.54 -25.97
CA LYS A 329 -7.93 -52.34 -26.87
C LYS A 329 -7.58 -51.58 -28.15
N GLY A 330 -6.38 -51.01 -28.28
CA GLY A 330 -5.98 -50.22 -29.45
C GLY A 330 -6.79 -48.93 -29.60
N ILE A 331 -7.41 -48.43 -28.53
CA ILE A 331 -8.28 -47.26 -28.57
C ILE A 331 -7.45 -46.00 -28.35
N THR A 332 -7.17 -45.28 -29.43
CA THR A 332 -6.41 -44.03 -29.38
C THR A 332 -7.27 -42.86 -28.93
N GLN A 333 -8.43 -42.65 -29.55
CA GLN A 333 -9.38 -41.59 -29.23
C GLN A 333 -10.49 -42.13 -28.35
N TYR A 334 -10.84 -41.41 -27.29
CA TYR A 334 -11.84 -41.83 -26.31
C TYR A 334 -12.67 -40.66 -25.81
N ASP A 335 -13.90 -40.95 -25.44
CA ASP A 335 -14.84 -39.98 -24.86
C ASP A 335 -15.44 -40.51 -23.56
N LYS A 336 -15.71 -39.59 -22.62
CA LYS A 336 -16.42 -39.91 -21.40
C LYS A 336 -17.41 -38.83 -20.99
N GLU A 337 -18.62 -39.29 -20.69
CA GLU A 337 -19.64 -38.52 -20.00
C GLU A 337 -19.42 -38.55 -18.48
N PHE A 338 -19.59 -37.40 -17.83
CA PHE A 338 -19.53 -37.25 -16.39
C PHE A 338 -20.45 -36.13 -15.93
N TYR A 339 -20.79 -36.16 -14.64
CA TYR A 339 -21.47 -35.06 -13.96
C TYR A 339 -20.44 -34.28 -13.15
N ALA A 340 -20.53 -32.96 -13.17
CA ALA A 340 -19.70 -32.10 -12.35
C ALA A 340 -20.56 -31.05 -11.64
N ASP A 341 -20.15 -30.74 -10.42
CA ASP A 341 -20.75 -29.71 -9.58
C ASP A 341 -19.65 -28.85 -8.99
N PHE A 342 -19.79 -27.52 -9.12
CA PHE A 342 -18.84 -26.56 -8.63
C PHE A 342 -19.51 -25.55 -7.69
N GLN A 343 -19.12 -25.63 -6.42
CA GLN A 343 -19.61 -24.77 -5.35
C GLN A 343 -18.47 -23.96 -4.74
N THR A 344 -18.79 -22.78 -4.25
CA THR A 344 -17.86 -21.93 -3.50
C THR A 344 -18.48 -21.51 -2.18
N ILE A 345 -17.75 -21.72 -1.09
CA ILE A 345 -18.07 -21.28 0.25
C ILE A 345 -17.22 -20.06 0.56
N TRP A 346 -17.88 -18.95 0.89
CA TRP A 346 -17.27 -17.73 1.40
C TRP A 346 -17.43 -17.71 2.92
N SER A 347 -16.31 -17.61 3.63
CA SER A 347 -16.32 -17.62 5.08
C SER A 347 -16.99 -16.39 5.66
N ALA A 348 -17.89 -16.60 6.64
CA ALA A 348 -18.51 -15.54 7.41
C ALA A 348 -17.45 -14.71 8.16
N ASP A 349 -16.36 -15.34 8.62
CA ASP A 349 -15.29 -14.68 9.37
C ASP A 349 -14.60 -13.56 8.58
N ARG A 350 -14.68 -13.59 7.24
CA ARG A 350 -14.21 -12.50 6.39
C ARG A 350 -15.26 -11.40 6.27
N ALA A 351 -16.52 -11.76 6.07
CA ALA A 351 -17.62 -10.79 5.96
C ALA A 351 -17.87 -10.04 7.29
N GLU A 352 -17.67 -10.71 8.42
CA GLU A 352 -17.87 -10.21 9.78
C GLU A 352 -16.67 -9.41 10.31
N ASP A 353 -15.50 -9.46 9.65
CA ASP A 353 -14.30 -8.71 10.02
C ASP A 353 -14.46 -7.22 9.63
N GLN A 354 -15.17 -6.48 10.48
CA GLN A 354 -15.49 -5.06 10.25
C GLN A 354 -14.26 -4.17 10.17
N ASP A 355 -13.19 -4.51 10.88
CA ASP A 355 -11.93 -3.77 10.83
C ASP A 355 -11.28 -3.93 9.45
N TRP A 356 -11.12 -5.17 8.99
CA TRP A 356 -10.55 -5.47 7.67
C TRP A 356 -11.40 -4.88 6.53
N ASN A 357 -12.71 -5.10 6.57
CA ASN A 357 -13.63 -4.59 5.55
C ASN A 357 -13.68 -3.05 5.55
N GLY A 358 -13.55 -2.42 6.71
CA GLY A 358 -13.42 -0.97 6.83
C GLY A 358 -12.13 -0.46 6.20
N VAL A 359 -10.98 -1.08 6.54
CA VAL A 359 -9.65 -0.67 6.06
C VAL A 359 -9.53 -0.84 4.54
N THR A 360 -10.01 -1.96 4.00
CA THR A 360 -9.86 -2.32 2.58
C THR A 360 -10.99 -1.82 1.67
N SER A 361 -11.98 -1.11 2.21
CA SER A 361 -13.05 -0.53 1.40
C SER A 361 -12.51 0.52 0.42
N LEU A 362 -13.05 0.55 -0.80
CA LEU A 362 -12.64 1.49 -1.83
C LEU A 362 -12.76 2.95 -1.38
N ASP A 363 -13.84 3.31 -0.67
CA ASP A 363 -14.02 4.67 -0.15
C ASP A 363 -12.91 5.06 0.83
N ASN A 364 -12.52 4.13 1.72
CA ASN A 364 -11.44 4.34 2.67
C ASN A 364 -10.09 4.48 1.96
N LEU A 365 -9.79 3.59 0.99
CA LEU A 365 -8.58 3.64 0.17
C LEU A 365 -8.51 4.93 -0.66
N LYS A 366 -9.63 5.42 -1.17
CA LYS A 366 -9.70 6.67 -1.96
C LYS A 366 -9.42 7.91 -1.11
N LEU A 367 -9.98 7.99 0.10
CA LEU A 367 -9.65 9.05 1.06
C LEU A 367 -8.19 8.93 1.52
N ALA A 368 -7.70 7.71 1.74
CA ALA A 368 -6.34 7.45 2.14
C ALA A 368 -5.33 7.91 1.06
N TRP A 369 -5.63 7.69 -0.22
CA TRP A 369 -4.88 8.25 -1.35
C TRP A 369 -4.81 9.76 -1.31
N ALA A 370 -5.94 10.46 -1.13
CA ALA A 370 -5.93 11.93 -1.11
C ALA A 370 -5.02 12.48 0.01
N ARG A 371 -5.02 11.81 1.17
CA ARG A 371 -4.17 12.16 2.33
C ARG A 371 -2.70 11.81 2.14
N ALA A 372 -2.41 10.60 1.66
CA ALA A 372 -1.05 10.15 1.34
C ALA A 372 -0.40 11.06 0.29
N ARG A 373 -1.13 11.36 -0.79
CA ARG A 373 -0.74 12.29 -1.85
C ARG A 373 -0.37 13.66 -1.29
N ASN A 374 -1.26 14.27 -0.48
CA ASN A 374 -1.02 15.58 0.11
C ASN A 374 0.20 15.60 1.06
N ASN A 375 0.44 14.50 1.79
CA ASN A 375 1.63 14.38 2.63
C ASN A 375 2.91 14.30 1.80
N LEU A 376 2.95 13.41 0.79
CA LEU A 376 4.12 13.23 -0.07
C LEU A 376 4.54 14.53 -0.76
N LEU A 377 3.60 15.33 -1.26
CA LEU A 377 3.89 16.63 -1.89
C LEU A 377 4.46 17.67 -0.92
N LYS A 378 4.32 17.47 0.39
CA LYS A 378 4.85 18.36 1.45
C LYS A 378 6.10 17.81 2.12
N GLU A 379 6.51 16.59 1.79
CA GLU A 379 7.75 16.02 2.29
C GLU A 379 8.97 16.65 1.62
N THR A 380 10.13 16.46 2.25
CA THR A 380 11.40 17.04 1.79
C THR A 380 11.77 16.60 0.37
N LEU A 381 11.46 15.37 0.01
CA LEU A 381 11.64 14.83 -1.34
C LEU A 381 10.36 14.10 -1.73
N CYS A 382 9.92 14.27 -2.98
CA CYS A 382 8.77 13.56 -3.54
C CYS A 382 9.09 13.06 -4.95
N ASP A 383 8.39 12.00 -5.36
CA ASP A 383 8.49 11.40 -6.68
C ASP A 383 7.17 11.70 -7.42
N GLU A 384 7.12 12.88 -8.04
CA GLU A 384 5.90 13.38 -8.68
C GLU A 384 5.50 12.48 -9.85
N THR A 385 6.47 11.92 -10.57
CA THR A 385 6.23 10.99 -11.69
C THR A 385 5.47 9.76 -11.23
N GLU A 386 5.84 9.15 -10.10
CA GLU A 386 5.08 8.05 -9.49
C GLU A 386 3.62 8.45 -9.25
N MET A 387 3.42 9.61 -8.62
CA MET A 387 2.09 10.09 -8.24
C MET A 387 1.22 10.33 -9.47
N ARG A 388 1.77 10.95 -10.52
CA ARG A 388 1.06 11.19 -11.78
C ARG A 388 0.68 9.88 -12.48
N LEU A 389 1.59 8.91 -12.54
CA LEU A 389 1.31 7.58 -13.11
C LEU A 389 0.18 6.88 -12.36
N PHE A 390 0.20 6.92 -11.02
CA PHE A 390 -0.87 6.35 -10.19
C PHE A 390 -2.22 7.04 -10.45
N GLU A 391 -2.22 8.37 -10.60
CA GLU A 391 -3.41 9.19 -10.79
C GLU A 391 -4.11 9.02 -12.14
N LEU A 392 -3.36 8.70 -13.21
CA LEU A 392 -3.92 8.46 -14.55
C LEU A 392 -4.97 7.34 -14.58
N SER A 393 -4.83 6.36 -13.69
CA SER A 393 -5.76 5.23 -13.56
C SER A 393 -6.19 5.00 -12.11
N LEU A 394 -6.45 6.09 -11.38
CA LEU A 394 -6.71 6.07 -9.93
C LEU A 394 -7.69 4.98 -9.49
N ASP A 395 -8.89 4.93 -10.07
CA ASP A 395 -9.93 3.98 -9.65
C ASP A 395 -9.51 2.52 -9.91
N THR A 396 -8.90 2.25 -11.07
CA THR A 396 -8.37 0.92 -11.41
C THR A 396 -7.26 0.51 -10.44
N ARG A 397 -6.33 1.42 -10.12
CA ARG A 397 -5.20 1.18 -9.21
C ARG A 397 -5.66 0.87 -7.79
N LEU A 398 -6.68 1.58 -7.30
CA LEU A 398 -7.25 1.31 -5.99
C LEU A 398 -8.00 -0.03 -5.95
N GLU A 399 -8.68 -0.42 -7.02
CA GLU A 399 -9.33 -1.74 -7.08
C GLU A 399 -8.31 -2.88 -7.16
N GLU A 400 -7.25 -2.75 -7.97
CA GLU A 400 -6.14 -3.71 -8.02
C GLU A 400 -5.45 -3.84 -6.65
N MET A 401 -5.21 -2.73 -5.95
CA MET A 401 -4.67 -2.74 -4.58
C MET A 401 -5.61 -3.50 -3.63
N ARG A 402 -6.93 -3.27 -3.73
CA ARG A 402 -7.92 -4.02 -2.95
C ARG A 402 -7.92 -5.51 -3.30
N GLU A 403 -7.79 -5.88 -4.56
CA GLU A 403 -7.64 -7.27 -4.99
C GLU A 403 -6.36 -7.90 -4.39
N GLN A 404 -5.24 -7.20 -4.43
CA GLN A 404 -3.97 -7.62 -3.83
C GLN A 404 -4.05 -7.78 -2.30
N LEU A 405 -4.75 -6.89 -1.60
CA LEU A 405 -5.01 -7.03 -0.16
C LEU A 405 -5.84 -8.27 0.14
N ASN A 406 -6.90 -8.47 -0.64
CA ASN A 406 -7.78 -9.65 -0.54
C ASN A 406 -7.07 -10.97 -0.88
N ALA A 407 -5.97 -10.89 -1.62
CA ALA A 407 -5.05 -11.96 -1.95
C ALA A 407 -3.95 -12.18 -0.88
N TYR A 408 -3.82 -11.29 0.11
CA TYR A 408 -2.66 -11.17 0.99
C TYR A 408 -1.33 -11.14 0.23
N ALA A 409 -1.29 -10.40 -0.90
CA ALA A 409 -0.10 -10.25 -1.70
C ALA A 409 1.02 -9.59 -0.88
N GLY A 410 2.15 -10.27 -0.71
CA GLY A 410 3.27 -9.80 0.11
C GLY A 410 3.98 -8.56 -0.44
N ASP A 411 3.72 -8.20 -1.70
CA ASP A 411 4.31 -7.04 -2.36
C ASP A 411 3.31 -5.91 -2.61
N VAL A 412 2.09 -5.97 -2.04
CA VAL A 412 1.05 -4.94 -2.21
C VAL A 412 1.51 -3.54 -1.77
N ALA A 413 2.36 -3.47 -0.75
CA ALA A 413 2.89 -2.23 -0.20
C ALA A 413 4.22 -1.79 -0.83
N LYS A 414 4.87 -2.64 -1.64
CA LYS A 414 6.18 -2.36 -2.27
C LYS A 414 7.23 -1.80 -1.30
N THR A 415 7.29 -2.33 -0.08
CA THR A 415 8.14 -1.83 1.02
C THR A 415 9.64 -1.93 0.74
N ASP A 416 10.03 -2.80 -0.19
CA ASP A 416 11.40 -3.01 -0.66
C ASP A 416 11.87 -1.95 -1.67
N GLU A 417 10.97 -1.10 -2.18
CA GLU A 417 11.26 -0.04 -3.17
C GLU A 417 11.41 1.36 -2.53
N MET A 418 11.66 1.40 -1.22
CA MET A 418 11.91 2.63 -0.47
C MET A 418 13.26 3.25 -0.88
N LEU A 419 13.27 4.57 -1.14
CA LEU A 419 14.50 5.31 -1.38
C LEU A 419 14.98 5.98 -0.09
N SER A 420 16.13 5.53 0.43
CA SER A 420 16.80 6.18 1.56
C SER A 420 17.65 7.37 1.09
N TYR A 421 17.59 8.48 1.83
CA TYR A 421 18.39 9.68 1.57
C TYR A 421 18.69 10.44 2.86
N LYS A 422 19.68 11.34 2.81
CA LYS A 422 20.14 12.10 3.98
C LYS A 422 19.78 13.57 3.87
N VAL A 423 19.07 14.07 4.88
CA VAL A 423 18.79 15.50 5.02
C VAL A 423 19.78 16.10 6.01
N PRO A 424 20.53 17.16 5.67
CA PRO A 424 21.51 17.73 6.58
C PRO A 424 20.83 18.49 7.73
N LYS A 425 21.22 18.17 8.97
CA LYS A 425 20.80 18.90 10.20
C LYS A 425 21.70 20.11 10.47
N ASN A 426 22.97 20.00 10.08
CA ASN A 426 23.98 21.05 10.09
C ASN A 426 25.09 20.64 9.11
N ILE A 427 26.25 21.31 9.16
CA ILE A 427 27.40 21.04 8.28
C ILE A 427 27.90 19.59 8.38
N THR A 428 27.89 18.99 9.56
CA THR A 428 28.54 17.70 9.83
C THR A 428 27.55 16.56 10.11
N VAL A 429 26.32 16.88 10.50
CA VAL A 429 25.32 15.91 10.96
C VAL A 429 24.16 15.85 9.98
N THR A 430 23.72 14.64 9.66
CA THR A 430 22.54 14.37 8.82
C THR A 430 21.43 13.67 9.59
N ARG A 431 20.25 13.62 8.98
CA ARG A 431 19.10 12.81 9.40
C ARG A 431 18.78 11.84 8.27
N PRO A 432 18.70 10.52 8.53
CA PRO A 432 18.20 9.59 7.55
C PRO A 432 16.70 9.84 7.32
N LYS A 433 16.29 9.83 6.06
CA LYS A 433 14.90 9.86 5.63
C LYS A 433 14.66 8.78 4.58
N GLY A 434 13.40 8.38 4.43
CA GLY A 434 12.98 7.45 3.40
C GLY A 434 11.81 8.01 2.61
N LEU A 435 11.84 7.78 1.29
CA LEU A 435 10.73 8.03 0.39
C LEU A 435 10.09 6.68 0.03
N SER A 436 8.98 6.38 0.70
CA SER A 436 8.15 5.20 0.46
C SER A 436 7.35 5.32 -0.83
N ARG A 437 6.92 4.17 -1.36
CA ARG A 437 5.98 4.10 -2.49
C ARG A 437 4.60 4.60 -2.05
N ILE A 438 3.84 5.21 -2.97
CA ILE A 438 2.51 5.76 -2.66
C ILE A 438 1.55 4.67 -2.16
N GLU A 439 1.72 3.43 -2.64
CA GLU A 439 0.97 2.27 -2.17
C GLU A 439 1.17 2.03 -0.67
N GLU A 440 2.40 2.09 -0.17
CA GLU A 440 2.71 1.95 1.25
C GLU A 440 2.01 3.04 2.08
N GLU A 441 2.09 4.29 1.62
CA GLU A 441 1.48 5.44 2.29
C GLU A 441 -0.05 5.32 2.33
N ILE A 442 -0.69 4.92 1.22
CA ILE A 442 -2.14 4.68 1.16
C ILE A 442 -2.57 3.65 2.21
N LEU A 443 -1.88 2.51 2.28
CA LEU A 443 -2.22 1.42 3.19
C LEU A 443 -2.02 1.82 4.65
N SER A 444 -0.94 2.55 4.94
CA SER A 444 -0.65 3.13 6.25
C SER A 444 -1.77 4.07 6.70
N VAL A 445 -2.18 5.01 5.84
CA VAL A 445 -3.30 5.93 6.11
C VAL A 445 -4.62 5.18 6.27
N ALA A 446 -4.89 4.19 5.42
CA ALA A 446 -6.13 3.43 5.44
C ALA A 446 -6.37 2.74 6.79
N ILE A 447 -5.31 2.22 7.43
CA ILE A 447 -5.36 1.69 8.80
C ILE A 447 -5.63 2.80 9.81
N ILE A 448 -4.80 3.86 9.78
CA ILE A 448 -4.83 4.92 10.79
C ILE A 448 -6.18 5.63 10.81
N GLN A 449 -6.69 6.04 9.66
CA GLN A 449 -7.94 6.78 9.62
C GLN A 449 -9.16 5.93 10.00
N ARG A 450 -9.09 4.61 9.82
CA ARG A 450 -10.22 3.73 10.10
C ARG A 450 -10.24 3.27 11.55
N LEU A 451 -9.07 2.99 12.12
CA LEU A 451 -8.94 2.31 13.41
C LEU A 451 -8.27 3.19 14.48
N GLY A 452 -7.61 4.27 14.07
CA GLY A 452 -6.80 5.11 14.93
C GLY A 452 -7.58 6.12 15.77
N ASP A 453 -8.86 6.40 15.48
CA ASP A 453 -9.63 7.46 16.17
C ASP A 453 -9.63 7.28 17.70
N LYS A 454 -9.89 6.06 18.19
CA LYS A 454 -9.84 5.75 19.62
C LYS A 454 -8.43 5.96 20.15
N ALA A 455 -7.43 5.34 19.52
CA ALA A 455 -6.03 5.41 19.95
C ALA A 455 -5.48 6.85 19.96
N SER A 456 -5.91 7.69 19.02
CA SER A 456 -5.56 9.11 18.93
C SER A 456 -6.17 9.94 20.07
N GLN A 457 -7.28 9.52 20.65
CA GLN A 457 -7.99 10.25 21.72
C GLN A 457 -7.62 9.76 23.13
N LEU A 458 -7.12 8.52 23.25
CA LEU A 458 -7.00 7.80 24.52
C LEU A 458 -5.97 8.34 25.52
N ARG A 459 -5.12 9.33 25.16
CA ARG A 459 -4.03 9.81 26.03
C ARG A 459 -3.97 11.33 26.08
N GLY A 460 -4.73 11.91 27.01
CA GLY A 460 -4.98 13.36 27.11
C GLY A 460 -3.73 14.26 27.15
N SER A 461 -2.58 13.69 27.53
CA SER A 461 -1.29 14.37 27.63
C SER A 461 -0.41 14.32 26.37
N SER A 462 -0.80 13.62 25.30
CA SER A 462 -0.07 13.59 24.02
C SER A 462 -0.74 14.47 22.98
N TYR A 463 -0.06 15.48 22.45
CA TYR A 463 -0.68 16.56 21.68
C TYR A 463 -0.44 16.47 20.16
N ALA A 464 0.66 15.85 19.73
CA ALA A 464 1.07 15.80 18.33
C ALA A 464 0.35 14.71 17.54
N TYR A 465 0.18 14.91 16.23
CA TYR A 465 -0.32 13.89 15.28
C TYR A 465 -1.63 13.21 15.72
N ARG A 466 -2.52 14.00 16.35
CA ARG A 466 -3.89 13.59 16.59
C ARG A 466 -4.64 13.56 15.27
N ILE A 467 -5.48 12.56 15.05
CA ILE A 467 -6.26 12.44 13.82
C ILE A 467 -7.22 13.64 13.73
N ALA A 468 -7.25 14.28 12.57
CA ALA A 468 -8.17 15.38 12.32
C ALA A 468 -9.61 14.86 12.40
N GLY A 469 -10.40 15.46 13.29
CA GLY A 469 -11.85 15.25 13.26
C GLY A 469 -12.47 15.70 11.92
N LYS A 470 -13.71 15.27 11.67
CA LYS A 470 -14.48 15.74 10.52
C LYS A 470 -14.62 17.26 10.58
N HIS A 471 -14.28 17.94 9.48
CA HIS A 471 -14.46 19.39 9.37
C HIS A 471 -15.92 19.66 9.03
N GLY A 472 -16.74 19.85 10.06
CA GLY A 472 -18.20 19.77 9.93
C GLY A 472 -18.64 18.31 9.68
N HIS A 473 -19.13 18.01 8.49
CA HIS A 473 -19.56 16.67 8.07
C HIS A 473 -18.72 16.06 6.91
N ARG A 474 -17.64 16.72 6.47
CA ARG A 474 -16.83 16.29 5.31
C ARG A 474 -15.44 15.79 5.69
N ASP A 475 -14.95 14.82 4.92
CA ASP A 475 -13.57 14.34 4.96
C ASP A 475 -12.66 15.28 4.18
N THR A 476 -11.36 15.31 4.51
CA THR A 476 -10.38 16.20 3.89
C THR A 476 -9.07 15.48 3.57
N GLU A 477 -8.24 16.10 2.72
CA GLU A 477 -6.89 15.64 2.37
C GLU A 477 -5.87 15.71 3.52
N TYR A 478 -6.30 16.05 4.74
CA TYR A 478 -5.47 16.09 5.94
C TYR A 478 -5.82 14.91 6.86
N LEU A 479 -4.82 14.11 7.22
CA LEU A 479 -4.99 13.02 8.18
C LEU A 479 -4.97 13.52 9.62
N TYR A 480 -4.06 14.44 9.95
CA TYR A 480 -3.84 14.93 11.31
C TYR A 480 -4.38 16.34 11.52
N GLU A 481 -4.69 16.66 12.77
CA GLU A 481 -4.92 18.03 13.21
C GLU A 481 -3.73 18.92 12.85
N TYR A 482 -4.01 20.21 12.68
CA TYR A 482 -2.97 21.16 12.35
C TYR A 482 -1.89 21.20 13.44
N TRP A 483 -0.67 20.82 13.07
CA TRP A 483 0.44 20.60 13.99
C TRP A 483 0.80 21.86 14.80
N PHE A 484 0.73 23.06 14.22
CA PHE A 484 1.09 24.28 14.96
C PHE A 484 0.08 24.58 16.04
N LYS A 485 -1.21 24.50 15.71
CA LYS A 485 -2.29 24.65 16.68
C LYS A 485 -2.14 23.64 17.81
N ALA A 486 -1.80 22.39 17.48
CA ALA A 486 -1.52 21.34 18.46
C ALA A 486 -0.31 21.68 19.34
N TYR A 487 0.77 22.20 18.76
CA TYR A 487 1.96 22.63 19.49
C TYR A 487 1.71 23.83 20.41
N CYS A 488 1.04 24.89 19.93
CA CYS A 488 0.64 26.02 20.76
C CYS A 488 -0.24 25.56 21.92
N TYR A 489 -1.14 24.60 21.68
CA TYR A 489 -1.98 24.03 22.73
C TYR A 489 -1.17 23.20 23.75
N TYR A 490 -0.20 22.40 23.29
CA TYR A 490 0.77 21.70 24.13
C TYR A 490 1.53 22.65 25.05
N MET A 491 2.15 23.69 24.49
CA MET A 491 2.91 24.69 25.25
C MET A 491 2.01 25.49 26.20
N LYS A 492 0.80 25.88 25.76
CA LYS A 492 -0.17 26.52 26.63
C LYS A 492 -0.52 25.65 27.82
N LYS A 493 -0.80 24.36 27.60
CA LYS A 493 -1.12 23.43 28.70
C LYS A 493 0.04 23.26 29.67
N ALA A 494 1.27 23.09 29.17
CA ALA A 494 2.45 23.03 30.03
C ALA A 494 2.64 24.31 30.86
N ARG A 495 2.40 25.50 30.27
CA ARG A 495 2.42 26.80 30.99
C ARG A 495 1.33 26.89 32.07
N ASP A 496 0.09 26.54 31.73
CA ASP A 496 -1.04 26.54 32.65
C ASP A 496 -0.74 25.63 33.86
N SER A 497 -0.17 24.45 33.61
CA SER A 497 0.26 23.49 34.63
C SER A 497 1.41 24.01 35.49
N ALA A 498 2.43 24.62 34.88
CA ALA A 498 3.54 25.24 35.60
C ALA A 498 3.09 26.36 36.56
N ASN A 499 2.10 27.16 36.17
CA ASN A 499 1.54 28.24 37.00
C ASN A 499 0.89 27.73 38.30
N ASN A 500 0.45 26.47 38.36
CA ASN A 500 -0.14 25.89 39.56
C ASN A 500 0.90 25.55 40.65
N TYR A 501 2.18 25.46 40.29
CA TYR A 501 3.26 25.03 41.18
C TYR A 501 4.43 26.01 41.16
N ALA A 502 4.26 27.22 41.70
CA ALA A 502 5.30 28.26 41.67
C ALA A 502 6.66 27.84 42.26
N ASN A 503 6.69 26.88 43.19
CA ASN A 503 7.90 26.33 43.80
C ASN A 503 8.29 24.94 43.25
N GLY A 504 7.66 24.50 42.16
CA GLY A 504 7.95 23.22 41.52
C GLY A 504 9.22 23.21 40.68
N ALA A 505 9.49 22.08 40.04
CA ALA A 505 10.58 21.90 39.09
C ALA A 505 10.04 21.50 37.71
N ILE A 506 10.83 21.77 36.66
CA ILE A 506 10.55 21.37 35.28
C ILE A 506 11.61 20.37 34.84
N LEU A 507 11.17 19.25 34.26
CA LEU A 507 12.04 18.33 33.56
C LEU A 507 11.62 18.29 32.08
N ARG A 508 12.49 18.80 31.20
CA ARG A 508 12.34 18.70 29.74
C ARG A 508 13.22 17.57 29.22
N VAL A 509 12.64 16.64 28.49
CA VAL A 509 13.31 15.44 28.01
C VAL A 509 13.20 15.34 26.49
N ASP A 510 14.33 15.04 25.84
CA ASP A 510 14.46 14.66 24.42
C ASP A 510 14.94 13.20 24.37
N ILE A 511 14.37 12.39 23.47
CA ILE A 511 14.74 10.98 23.31
C ILE A 511 15.80 10.84 22.22
N GLU A 512 16.89 10.14 22.53
CA GLU A 512 18.02 10.01 21.63
C GLU A 512 17.68 9.18 20.38
N SER A 513 17.78 9.79 19.19
CA SER A 513 17.58 9.14 17.89
C SER A 513 16.28 8.32 17.82
N PHE A 514 15.21 8.84 18.41
CA PHE A 514 13.97 8.10 18.69
C PHE A 514 13.49 7.20 17.54
N TYR A 515 13.26 7.76 16.35
CA TYR A 515 12.75 7.01 15.19
C TYR A 515 13.63 5.85 14.72
N THR A 516 14.94 5.90 14.95
CA THR A 516 15.87 4.83 14.52
C THR A 516 15.98 3.71 15.56
N LYS A 517 15.58 3.96 16.82
CA LYS A 517 15.70 3.02 17.95
C LYS A 517 14.38 2.30 18.31
N ILE A 518 13.27 2.64 17.66
CA ILE A 518 11.97 1.96 17.89
C ILE A 518 12.09 0.47 17.53
N ILE A 519 11.78 -0.44 18.47
CA ILE A 519 11.83 -1.88 18.18
C ILE A 519 10.57 -2.28 17.39
N GLN A 520 10.75 -2.71 16.13
CA GLN A 520 9.63 -2.94 15.20
C GLN A 520 8.64 -4.00 15.71
N GLU A 521 9.13 -5.07 16.34
CA GLU A 521 8.28 -6.13 16.89
C GLU A 521 7.39 -5.60 18.03
N GLN A 522 7.97 -4.85 18.97
CA GLN A 522 7.23 -4.21 20.07
C GLN A 522 6.21 -3.21 19.54
N LEU A 523 6.56 -2.44 18.50
CA LEU A 523 5.63 -1.53 17.84
C LEU A 523 4.46 -2.27 17.18
N CYS A 524 4.74 -3.34 16.43
CA CYS A 524 3.70 -4.16 15.80
C CYS A 524 2.73 -4.73 16.84
N ASP A 525 3.24 -5.19 17.98
CA ASP A 525 2.43 -5.72 19.08
C ASP A 525 1.61 -4.61 19.77
N GLY A 526 2.22 -3.44 19.98
CA GLY A 526 1.54 -2.24 20.49
C GLY A 526 0.38 -1.82 19.59
N LEU A 527 0.62 -1.66 18.29
CA LEU A 527 -0.41 -1.31 17.31
C LEU A 527 -1.50 -2.38 17.21
N SER A 528 -1.12 -3.65 17.22
CA SER A 528 -2.08 -4.77 17.24
C SER A 528 -2.96 -4.75 18.48
N ARG A 529 -2.45 -4.30 19.64
CA ARG A 529 -3.23 -4.20 20.86
C ARG A 529 -4.17 -2.98 20.86
N GLU A 530 -3.67 -1.83 20.43
CA GLU A 530 -4.41 -0.57 20.51
C GLU A 530 -5.43 -0.38 19.37
N LEU A 531 -5.19 -0.96 18.18
CA LEU A 531 -6.00 -0.68 16.98
C LEU A 531 -7.02 -1.76 16.63
N THR A 532 -6.71 -3.05 16.80
CA THR A 532 -7.52 -4.11 16.15
C THR A 532 -7.40 -5.51 16.75
N VAL A 533 -8.50 -6.25 16.71
CA VAL A 533 -8.49 -7.70 16.97
C VAL A 533 -8.33 -8.54 15.69
N SER A 534 -8.48 -7.93 14.51
CA SER A 534 -8.39 -8.59 13.21
C SER A 534 -6.98 -9.10 12.93
N GLN A 535 -6.85 -10.41 12.67
CA GLN A 535 -5.57 -10.97 12.24
C GLN A 535 -5.12 -10.45 10.87
N ARG A 536 -6.07 -10.07 10.00
CA ARG A 536 -5.78 -9.55 8.66
C ARG A 536 -5.15 -8.16 8.72
N VAL A 537 -5.69 -7.30 9.58
CA VAL A 537 -5.08 -5.97 9.82
C VAL A 537 -3.73 -6.11 10.53
N ARG A 538 -3.57 -7.03 11.48
CA ARG A 538 -2.26 -7.30 12.12
C ARG A 538 -1.20 -7.77 11.14
N TRP A 539 -1.58 -8.60 10.17
CA TRP A 539 -0.70 -8.98 9.06
C TRP A 539 -0.27 -7.75 8.26
N LEU A 540 -1.20 -6.87 7.90
CA LEU A 540 -0.89 -5.65 7.15
C LEU A 540 0.01 -4.68 7.94
N ILE A 541 -0.22 -4.51 9.24
CA ILE A 541 0.66 -3.71 10.12
C ILE A 541 2.09 -4.28 10.10
N ARG A 542 2.24 -5.61 10.24
CA ARG A 542 3.55 -6.25 10.18
C ARG A 542 4.19 -6.12 8.81
N LEU A 543 3.41 -6.21 7.73
CA LEU A 543 3.90 -6.03 6.36
C LEU A 543 4.52 -4.64 6.17
N LEU A 544 3.86 -3.58 6.65
CA LEU A 544 4.32 -2.20 6.50
C LEU A 544 5.55 -1.88 7.38
N LEU A 545 5.64 -2.48 8.58
CA LEU A 545 6.64 -2.09 9.57
C LEU A 545 7.84 -3.04 9.68
N SER A 546 7.70 -4.31 9.33
CA SER A 546 8.76 -5.32 9.48
C SER A 546 9.69 -5.30 8.28
N LYS A 547 10.47 -4.23 8.13
CA LYS A 547 11.35 -4.00 6.98
C LYS A 547 12.73 -3.52 7.41
N ASN A 548 13.72 -3.82 6.57
CA ASN A 548 15.06 -3.29 6.73
C ASN A 548 15.07 -1.84 6.25
N ILE A 549 15.61 -0.94 7.09
CA ILE A 549 15.76 0.48 6.77
C ILE A 549 17.24 0.76 6.79
N ASP A 550 17.75 1.41 5.73
CA ASP A 550 19.17 1.73 5.66
C ASP A 550 19.59 2.59 6.85
N GLU A 551 20.80 2.36 7.35
CA GLU A 551 21.38 3.04 8.52
C GLU A 551 20.70 2.76 9.86
N HIS A 552 19.71 1.86 9.89
CA HIS A 552 19.08 1.38 11.11
C HIS A 552 19.61 -0.01 11.47
N GLU A 553 19.55 -0.36 12.77
CA GLU A 553 19.81 -1.73 13.19
C GLU A 553 18.70 -2.67 12.71
N PHE A 554 19.05 -3.93 12.43
CA PHE A 554 18.07 -4.92 11.97
C PHE A 554 16.93 -5.10 13.00
N GLY A 555 15.69 -4.98 12.55
CA GLY A 555 14.50 -5.04 13.39
C GLY A 555 14.22 -3.77 14.21
N GLN A 556 14.96 -2.68 13.97
CA GLN A 556 14.76 -1.39 14.62
C GLN A 556 14.46 -0.26 13.63
N GLY A 557 13.78 0.73 14.18
CA GLY A 557 13.35 1.98 13.59
C GLY A 557 12.18 1.89 12.62
N ILE A 558 11.66 3.06 12.27
CA ILE A 558 10.58 3.27 11.30
C ILE A 558 10.98 4.38 10.32
N THR A 559 10.37 4.37 9.12
CA THR A 559 10.72 5.30 8.04
C THR A 559 10.45 6.76 8.45
N GLN A 560 11.46 7.62 8.41
CA GLN A 560 11.28 9.06 8.64
C GLN A 560 10.85 9.75 7.34
N GLY A 561 9.68 10.41 7.36
CA GLY A 561 9.05 11.02 6.18
C GLY A 561 7.78 10.32 5.70
N SER A 562 7.46 9.14 6.24
CA SER A 562 6.15 8.50 6.02
C SER A 562 5.06 9.19 6.86
N ILE A 563 3.86 9.32 6.28
CA ILE A 563 2.70 9.92 6.96
C ILE A 563 2.31 9.14 8.23
N GLY A 564 2.49 7.82 8.24
CA GLY A 564 2.06 6.97 9.36
C GLY A 564 3.04 6.95 10.53
N SER A 565 4.33 7.18 10.28
CA SER A 565 5.40 6.99 11.28
C SER A 565 5.20 7.77 12.56
N HIS A 566 4.70 9.01 12.46
CA HIS A 566 4.48 9.86 13.63
C HIS A 566 3.32 9.35 14.51
N PHE A 567 2.28 8.79 13.91
CA PHE A 567 1.20 8.13 14.64
C PHE A 567 1.71 6.85 15.31
N TYR A 568 2.50 6.04 14.60
CA TYR A 568 3.10 4.82 15.15
C TYR A 568 4.04 5.12 16.33
N ALA A 569 4.85 6.16 16.22
CA ALA A 569 5.68 6.68 17.30
C ALA A 569 4.87 7.04 18.56
N ASN A 570 3.72 7.72 18.39
CA ASN A 570 2.83 8.02 19.51
C ASN A 570 2.28 6.76 20.18
N ILE A 571 1.93 5.74 19.41
CA ILE A 571 1.50 4.45 19.95
C ILE A 571 2.64 3.75 20.68
N TYR A 572 3.89 3.85 20.21
CA TYR A 572 5.03 3.26 20.89
C TYR A 572 5.25 3.82 22.31
N LEU A 573 5.06 5.14 22.48
CA LEU A 573 5.25 5.84 23.77
C LEU A 573 4.05 5.74 24.73
N THR A 574 3.01 5.01 24.33
CA THR A 574 1.85 4.67 25.17
C THR A 574 2.22 4.26 26.61
N PRO A 575 3.17 3.33 26.85
CA PRO A 575 3.47 2.90 28.21
C PRO A 575 3.96 4.06 29.11
N ILE A 576 4.65 5.05 28.54
CA ILE A 576 5.10 6.25 29.25
C ILE A 576 3.90 7.11 29.66
N ASP A 577 2.98 7.35 28.72
CA ASP A 577 1.75 8.10 28.99
C ASP A 577 0.90 7.45 30.09
N ALA A 578 0.91 6.12 30.17
CA ALA A 578 0.18 5.38 31.21
C ALA A 578 0.85 5.49 32.59
N ARG A 579 2.19 5.58 32.65
CA ARG A 579 2.93 5.71 33.92
C ARG A 579 2.86 7.11 34.51
N PHE A 580 2.97 8.15 33.67
CA PHE A 580 3.03 9.56 34.10
C PHE A 580 1.74 10.34 33.84
N GLY A 581 0.71 9.70 33.30
CA GLY A 581 -0.61 10.29 33.11
C GLY A 581 -1.30 10.67 34.44
N SER A 582 -2.59 10.99 34.34
CA SER A 582 -3.38 11.45 35.49
C SER A 582 -3.42 10.40 36.62
N GLY A 583 -3.20 10.86 37.86
CA GLY A 583 -3.26 9.99 39.06
C GLY A 583 -1.95 9.24 39.37
N ASN A 584 -0.81 9.67 38.81
CA ASN A 584 0.50 9.16 39.19
C ASN A 584 0.85 9.50 40.66
N GLU A 585 1.73 8.69 41.26
CA GLU A 585 2.08 8.75 42.69
C GLU A 585 2.76 10.05 43.15
N TRP A 586 3.37 10.80 42.21
CA TRP A 586 4.05 12.08 42.49
C TRP A 586 3.17 13.31 42.22
N GLY A 587 1.95 13.13 41.68
CA GLY A 587 1.10 14.25 41.27
C GLY A 587 1.67 15.09 40.13
N VAL A 588 2.61 14.55 39.35
CA VAL A 588 3.28 15.24 38.23
C VAL A 588 2.29 15.53 37.11
N GLU A 589 2.39 16.73 36.52
CA GLU A 589 1.65 17.05 35.30
C GLU A 589 2.52 16.78 34.07
N PHE A 590 2.10 15.81 33.27
CA PHE A 590 2.85 15.28 32.12
C PHE A 590 2.27 15.80 30.81
N HIS A 591 3.14 16.32 29.94
CA HIS A 591 2.80 16.82 28.61
C HIS A 591 3.81 16.30 27.59
N ARG A 592 3.33 15.82 26.44
CA ARG A 592 4.19 15.21 25.41
C ARG A 592 3.82 15.65 23.99
N TYR A 593 4.83 15.98 23.20
CA TYR A 593 4.73 16.23 21.76
C TYR A 593 5.66 15.25 21.02
N VAL A 594 5.16 14.06 20.71
CA VAL A 594 5.97 12.91 20.24
C VAL A 594 7.08 12.55 21.23
N ASP A 595 8.34 12.82 20.92
CA ASP A 595 9.54 12.53 21.72
C ASP A 595 9.93 13.68 22.66
N ASP A 596 9.39 14.89 22.43
CA ASP A 596 9.54 16.01 23.35
C ASP A 596 8.59 15.84 24.55
N ILE A 597 9.16 15.70 25.76
CA ILE A 597 8.40 15.51 26.99
C ILE A 597 8.67 16.66 27.96
N ILE A 598 7.62 17.21 28.55
CA ILE A 598 7.69 18.17 29.65
C ILE A 598 6.96 17.58 30.86
N LEU A 599 7.66 17.47 31.98
CA LEU A 599 7.07 17.13 33.28
C LEU A 599 7.12 18.34 34.21
N ILE A 600 5.96 18.69 34.77
CA ILE A 600 5.82 19.69 35.83
C ILE A 600 5.79 18.94 37.16
N ILE A 601 6.82 19.12 37.97
CA ILE A 601 7.06 18.36 39.19
C ILE A 601 6.68 19.24 40.40
N PRO A 602 5.60 18.94 41.13
CA PRO A 602 5.15 19.78 42.24
C PRO A 602 6.16 19.91 43.37
N ASN A 603 6.85 18.82 43.69
CA ASN A 603 7.87 18.75 44.74
C ASN A 603 9.26 18.55 44.09
N PRO A 604 10.13 19.58 44.09
CA PRO A 604 11.45 19.50 43.46
C PRO A 604 12.35 18.35 43.98
N GLU A 605 12.15 17.88 45.21
CA GLU A 605 12.91 16.76 45.78
C GLU A 605 12.71 15.45 45.01
N ASP A 606 11.57 15.28 44.35
CA ASP A 606 11.21 14.06 43.60
C ASP A 606 11.85 14.03 42.20
N THR A 607 12.50 15.11 41.75
CA THR A 607 12.99 15.26 40.37
C THR A 607 13.92 14.13 39.94
N HIS A 608 14.89 13.78 40.79
CA HIS A 608 15.85 12.73 40.48
C HIS A 608 15.21 11.33 40.46
N GLU A 609 14.23 11.08 41.35
CA GLU A 609 13.48 9.82 41.36
C GLU A 609 12.64 9.69 40.08
N ILE A 610 11.87 10.72 39.74
CA ILE A 610 11.02 10.77 38.54
C ILE A 610 11.87 10.58 37.26
N LYS A 611 13.02 11.26 37.17
CA LYS A 611 13.96 11.12 36.06
C LYS A 611 14.46 9.68 35.91
N ASN A 612 14.82 9.03 37.01
CA ASN A 612 15.27 7.64 36.99
C ASN A 612 14.15 6.68 36.56
N VAL A 613 12.94 6.84 37.11
CA VAL A 613 11.79 6.01 36.72
C VAL A 613 11.46 6.19 35.24
N LEU A 614 11.46 7.44 34.75
CA LEU A 614 11.24 7.71 33.32
C LEU A 614 12.32 7.03 32.46
N GLY A 615 13.58 7.09 32.89
CA GLY A 615 14.69 6.41 32.22
C GLY A 615 14.51 4.89 32.19
N ASP A 616 14.03 4.29 33.27
CA ASP A 616 13.77 2.85 33.33
C ASP A 616 12.58 2.44 32.46
N GLU A 617 11.51 3.24 32.39
CA GLU A 617 10.41 2.99 31.45
C GLU A 617 10.84 3.13 29.98
N LEU A 618 11.67 4.12 29.66
CA LEU A 618 12.25 4.27 28.31
C LEU A 618 13.14 3.08 27.94
N LYS A 619 13.96 2.58 28.87
CA LYS A 619 14.79 1.38 28.64
C LYS A 619 13.97 0.14 28.34
N LYS A 620 12.79 -0.04 28.95
CA LYS A 620 11.87 -1.15 28.61
C LYS A 620 11.43 -1.10 27.14
N LEU A 621 11.36 0.10 26.57
CA LEU A 621 11.08 0.36 25.16
C LEU A 621 12.35 0.40 24.28
N GLY A 622 13.53 0.09 24.82
CA GLY A 622 14.79 0.19 24.08
C GLY A 622 15.24 1.63 23.78
N LEU A 623 14.72 2.62 24.50
CA LEU A 623 15.00 4.04 24.30
C LEU A 623 15.89 4.59 25.43
N ASN A 624 16.59 5.69 25.13
CA ASN A 624 17.44 6.41 26.09
C ASN A 624 17.19 7.92 26.01
N PHE A 625 17.54 8.62 27.09
CA PHE A 625 17.59 10.08 27.09
C PHE A 625 18.67 10.59 26.14
N ASN A 626 18.39 11.75 25.54
CA ASN A 626 19.43 12.60 25.01
C ASN A 626 19.95 13.50 26.14
N GLU A 627 21.03 13.07 26.80
CA GLU A 627 21.58 13.76 27.97
C GLU A 627 21.99 15.22 27.69
N GLU A 628 22.42 15.54 26.46
CA GLU A 628 22.82 16.90 26.08
C GLU A 628 21.64 17.87 25.96
N LYS A 629 20.45 17.37 25.69
CA LYS A 629 19.23 18.17 25.48
C LYS A 629 18.20 18.04 26.59
N THR A 630 18.44 17.13 27.54
CA THR A 630 17.57 16.95 28.69
C THR A 630 17.89 18.03 29.70
N GLU A 631 16.93 18.90 29.99
CA GLU A 631 17.10 20.10 30.81
C GLU A 631 16.27 20.00 32.09
N GLU A 632 16.88 20.38 33.21
CA GLU A 632 16.19 20.62 34.49
C GLU A 632 16.13 22.13 34.72
N ASP A 633 14.91 22.66 34.81
CA ASP A 633 14.65 24.10 34.86
C ASP A 633 13.73 24.45 36.05
N ASN A 634 13.74 25.71 36.47
CA ASN A 634 12.74 26.21 37.41
C ASN A 634 11.53 26.81 36.68
N ILE A 635 10.41 26.93 37.39
CA ILE A 635 9.13 27.39 36.83
C ILE A 635 9.24 28.81 36.24
N CYS A 636 9.92 29.72 36.93
CA CYS A 636 10.09 31.10 36.46
C CYS A 636 10.88 31.18 35.14
N SER A 637 11.97 30.43 35.03
CA SER A 637 12.80 30.31 33.82
C SER A 637 11.97 29.77 32.64
N PHE A 638 11.22 28.68 32.88
CA PHE A 638 10.34 28.08 31.88
C PHE A 638 9.28 29.06 31.35
N LEU A 639 8.61 29.79 32.24
CA LEU A 639 7.57 30.76 31.87
C LEU A 639 8.14 31.93 31.05
N GLN A 640 9.32 32.43 31.40
CA GLN A 640 9.98 33.52 30.65
C GLN A 640 10.36 33.08 29.23
N GLN A 641 10.89 31.87 29.07
CA GLN A 641 11.31 31.33 27.77
C GLN A 641 10.12 31.00 26.85
N SER A 642 8.93 30.77 27.42
CA SER A 642 7.76 30.29 26.69
C SER A 642 6.74 31.38 26.37
N ASN A 643 7.07 32.67 26.58
CA ASN A 643 6.17 33.79 26.28
C ASN A 643 5.95 33.99 24.77
N ASP A 644 4.74 34.44 24.44
CA ASP A 644 4.32 34.74 23.07
C ASP A 644 5.05 36.00 22.55
N ASP A 645 5.31 36.07 21.24
CA ASP A 645 6.08 37.17 20.62
C ASP A 645 5.15 38.17 19.95
N GLU A 646 4.73 39.18 20.71
CA GLU A 646 3.77 40.21 20.26
C GLU A 646 4.19 40.90 18.95
N TYR A 647 5.50 41.04 18.72
CA TYR A 647 6.01 41.66 17.49
C TYR A 647 5.76 40.78 16.26
N LEU A 648 6.03 39.48 16.35
CA LEU A 648 5.74 38.53 15.28
C LEU A 648 4.23 38.35 15.06
N GLU A 649 3.43 38.32 16.13
CA GLU A 649 1.96 38.24 16.01
C GLU A 649 1.40 39.42 15.23
N ARG A 650 1.83 40.65 15.56
CA ARG A 650 1.45 41.87 14.81
C ARG A 650 1.82 41.79 13.33
N LEU A 651 3.02 41.27 13.01
CA LEU A 651 3.44 41.09 11.62
C LEU A 651 2.66 39.99 10.91
N SER A 652 2.24 38.95 11.62
CA SER A 652 1.41 37.88 11.07
C SER A 652 0.03 38.40 10.69
N ASP A 653 -0.64 39.09 11.62
CA ASP A 653 -1.95 39.72 11.38
C ASP A 653 -1.94 40.67 10.18
N ARG A 654 -0.86 41.44 10.01
CA ARG A 654 -0.67 42.31 8.85
C ARG A 654 -0.45 41.53 7.56
N PHE A 655 0.34 40.45 7.60
CA PHE A 655 0.55 39.59 6.44
C PHE A 655 -0.77 38.98 5.96
N ASP A 656 -1.54 38.39 6.87
CA ASP A 656 -2.86 37.84 6.58
C ASP A 656 -3.81 38.88 5.99
N SER A 657 -3.79 40.11 6.53
CA SER A 657 -4.59 41.22 6.03
C SER A 657 -4.15 41.72 4.64
N VAL A 658 -2.92 41.42 4.20
CA VAL A 658 -2.44 41.68 2.84
C VAL A 658 -2.86 40.56 1.90
N VAL A 659 -2.64 39.30 2.29
CA VAL A 659 -2.79 38.15 1.38
C VAL A 659 -4.22 37.62 1.30
N ASN A 660 -4.93 37.49 2.42
CA ASN A 660 -6.27 36.89 2.45
C ASN A 660 -7.29 37.58 1.54
N PRO A 661 -7.32 38.92 1.44
CA PRO A 661 -8.21 39.62 0.51
C PRO A 661 -8.00 39.27 -0.97
N LEU A 662 -6.79 38.86 -1.37
CA LEU A 662 -6.52 38.38 -2.73
C LEU A 662 -7.25 37.07 -3.01
N TRP A 663 -7.33 36.19 -2.02
CA TRP A 663 -7.99 34.89 -2.13
C TRP A 663 -9.51 34.99 -1.96
N ILE A 664 -9.99 36.01 -1.23
CA ILE A 664 -11.42 36.32 -1.03
C ILE A 664 -12.07 36.74 -2.35
N LEU A 665 -11.32 37.46 -3.20
CA LEU A 665 -11.77 38.02 -4.47
C LEU A 665 -12.96 38.99 -4.30
N ASN A 666 -13.37 39.68 -5.37
CA ASN A 666 -14.65 40.38 -5.39
C ASN A 666 -15.82 39.43 -5.73
N SER A 667 -17.06 39.89 -5.50
CA SER A 667 -18.27 39.12 -5.79
C SER A 667 -18.40 38.59 -7.23
N GLU A 668 -18.02 39.38 -8.24
CA GLU A 668 -18.07 39.00 -9.65
C GLU A 668 -17.09 37.87 -9.97
N HIS A 669 -15.85 38.00 -9.51
CA HIS A 669 -14.81 37.00 -9.74
C HIS A 669 -15.11 35.68 -9.01
N ARG A 670 -15.67 35.74 -7.78
CA ARG A 670 -16.16 34.53 -7.11
C ARG A 670 -17.29 33.86 -7.87
N ALA A 671 -18.19 34.61 -8.50
CA ALA A 671 -19.28 34.02 -9.29
C ALA A 671 -18.73 33.23 -10.49
N ILE A 672 -17.66 33.71 -11.13
CA ILE A 672 -16.94 32.99 -12.19
C ILE A 672 -16.39 31.66 -11.67
N PHE A 673 -15.59 31.67 -10.60
CA PHE A 673 -15.05 30.44 -10.01
C PHE A 673 -16.13 29.48 -9.54
N ALA A 674 -17.22 29.98 -8.94
CA ALA A 674 -18.35 29.15 -8.54
C ALA A 674 -19.01 28.46 -9.75
N SER A 675 -19.14 29.16 -10.89
CA SER A 675 -19.70 28.59 -12.12
C SER A 675 -18.80 27.52 -12.75
N PHE A 676 -17.48 27.61 -12.55
CA PHE A 676 -16.48 26.68 -13.08
C PHE A 676 -16.08 25.58 -12.11
N TYR A 677 -16.67 25.51 -10.92
CA TYR A 677 -16.31 24.54 -9.88
C TYR A 677 -16.28 23.08 -10.39
N HIS A 678 -17.23 22.70 -11.25
CA HIS A 678 -17.33 21.38 -11.85
C HIS A 678 -16.64 21.25 -13.23
N ASN A 679 -16.12 22.34 -13.80
CA ASN A 679 -15.42 22.33 -15.09
C ASN A 679 -13.92 22.52 -14.87
N ASP A 680 -13.18 21.41 -14.96
CA ASP A 680 -11.77 21.40 -14.59
C ASP A 680 -10.89 22.26 -15.51
N GLN A 681 -11.13 22.21 -16.82
CA GLN A 681 -10.40 23.00 -17.79
C GLN A 681 -10.56 24.51 -17.52
N LEU A 682 -11.80 24.97 -17.31
CA LEU A 682 -12.06 26.38 -17.03
C LEU A 682 -11.56 26.80 -15.65
N TRP A 683 -11.69 25.93 -14.65
CA TRP A 683 -11.16 26.18 -13.30
C TRP A 683 -9.64 26.46 -13.36
N TRP A 684 -8.87 25.53 -13.93
CA TRP A 684 -7.42 25.64 -13.96
C TRP A 684 -6.92 26.76 -14.89
N HIS A 685 -7.61 27.02 -15.99
CA HIS A 685 -7.33 28.18 -16.84
C HIS A 685 -7.46 29.50 -16.06
N ASN A 686 -8.54 29.69 -15.28
CA ASN A 686 -8.73 30.90 -14.47
C ASN A 686 -7.71 30.97 -13.31
N ILE A 687 -7.38 29.85 -12.68
CA ILE A 687 -6.31 29.79 -11.65
C ILE A 687 -4.97 30.24 -12.23
N GLN A 688 -4.58 29.70 -13.39
CA GLN A 688 -3.31 30.04 -14.06
C GLN A 688 -3.28 31.51 -14.50
N CYS A 689 -4.36 32.02 -15.09
CA CYS A 689 -4.45 33.42 -15.48
C CYS A 689 -4.36 34.35 -14.26
N TYR A 690 -5.03 34.00 -13.15
CA TYR A 690 -4.95 34.77 -11.91
C TYR A 690 -3.58 34.70 -11.24
N GLU A 691 -2.90 33.55 -11.27
CA GLU A 691 -1.52 33.41 -10.82
C GLU A 691 -0.57 34.37 -11.55
N GLN A 692 -0.70 34.49 -12.88
CA GLN A 692 0.09 35.46 -13.66
C GLN A 692 -0.24 36.91 -13.28
N CYS A 693 -1.53 37.21 -13.06
CA CYS A 693 -1.98 38.52 -12.56
C CYS A 693 -1.31 38.86 -11.22
N LEU A 694 -1.36 37.95 -10.25
CA LEU A 694 -0.72 38.12 -8.94
C LEU A 694 0.80 38.32 -9.05
N LYS A 695 1.47 37.58 -9.94
CA LYS A 695 2.90 37.73 -10.19
C LYS A 695 3.27 39.15 -10.61
N THR A 696 2.46 39.80 -11.47
CA THR A 696 2.73 41.17 -11.93
C THR A 696 2.62 42.24 -10.84
N ILE A 697 1.88 41.97 -9.76
CA ILE A 697 1.81 42.83 -8.57
C ILE A 697 2.75 42.36 -7.45
N LYS A 698 3.74 41.50 -7.78
CA LYS A 698 4.74 40.94 -6.87
C LYS A 698 4.15 40.14 -5.70
N ILE A 699 3.12 39.36 -6.02
CA ILE A 699 2.61 38.29 -5.16
C ILE A 699 2.92 36.96 -5.84
N TYR A 700 3.71 36.14 -5.17
CA TYR A 700 4.15 34.84 -5.67
C TYR A 700 3.40 33.75 -4.92
N THR A 701 2.72 32.89 -5.68
CA THR A 701 2.06 31.68 -5.22
C THR A 701 1.99 30.73 -6.42
N HIS A 702 1.58 29.48 -6.20
CA HIS A 702 1.49 28.49 -7.26
C HIS A 702 0.05 27.98 -7.39
N GLY A 703 -0.34 27.56 -8.58
CA GLY A 703 -1.74 27.26 -8.93
C GLY A 703 -2.47 26.31 -7.97
N THR A 704 -1.83 25.24 -7.48
CA THR A 704 -2.48 24.27 -6.58
C THR A 704 -2.77 24.84 -5.19
N GLU A 705 -1.88 25.68 -4.65
CA GLU A 705 -2.11 26.44 -3.42
C GLU A 705 -3.17 27.53 -3.62
N LEU A 706 -3.10 28.27 -4.74
CA LEU A 706 -4.08 29.30 -5.09
C LEU A 706 -5.49 28.73 -5.20
N SER A 707 -5.64 27.57 -5.83
CA SER A 707 -6.89 26.82 -5.94
C SER A 707 -7.52 26.53 -4.57
N ARG A 708 -6.74 26.00 -3.62
CA ARG A 708 -7.19 25.72 -2.23
C ARG A 708 -7.55 27.00 -1.47
N LYS A 709 -6.73 28.06 -1.60
CA LYS A 709 -6.95 29.37 -0.97
C LYS A 709 -8.22 30.04 -1.47
N ILE A 710 -8.52 30.00 -2.77
CA ILE A 710 -9.77 30.53 -3.31
C ILE A 710 -10.95 29.70 -2.83
N TYR A 711 -10.83 28.36 -2.83
CA TYR A 711 -11.89 27.47 -2.36
C TYR A 711 -12.30 27.75 -0.90
N LYS A 712 -11.35 28.11 -0.01
CA LYS A 712 -11.61 28.53 1.39
C LYS A 712 -12.73 29.57 1.50
N TYR A 713 -12.72 30.57 0.62
CA TYR A 713 -13.63 31.71 0.69
C TYR A 713 -14.82 31.59 -0.27
N LEU A 714 -14.75 30.72 -1.27
CA LEU A 714 -15.79 30.55 -2.28
C LEU A 714 -17.12 30.10 -1.66
N PHE A 715 -17.07 29.24 -0.65
CA PHE A 715 -18.24 28.62 -0.01
C PHE A 715 -18.38 28.90 1.49
N SER A 716 -17.53 29.75 2.07
CA SER A 716 -17.59 30.12 3.50
C SER A 716 -17.71 31.62 3.70
N SER A 717 -18.95 32.12 3.86
CA SER A 717 -19.18 33.52 4.24
C SER A 717 -18.56 33.86 5.59
N LYS A 718 -18.60 32.93 6.56
CA LYS A 718 -18.00 33.13 7.89
C LYS A 718 -16.50 33.41 7.82
N SER A 719 -15.74 32.64 7.03
CA SER A 719 -14.29 32.85 6.87
C SER A 719 -14.01 34.20 6.22
N ARG A 720 -14.78 34.53 5.17
CA ARG A 720 -14.68 35.82 4.49
C ARG A 720 -14.94 36.99 5.43
N ASP A 721 -16.05 36.95 6.16
CA ASP A 721 -16.46 38.06 7.04
C ASP A 721 -15.46 38.24 8.19
N LYS A 722 -14.88 37.15 8.72
CA LYS A 722 -13.82 37.18 9.73
C LYS A 722 -12.57 37.89 9.20
N ASP A 723 -12.06 37.49 8.04
CA ASP A 723 -10.78 38.00 7.54
C ASP A 723 -10.91 39.41 6.97
N LEU A 724 -12.09 39.79 6.44
CA LEU A 724 -12.41 41.19 6.11
C LEU A 724 -12.53 42.07 7.36
N ALA A 725 -13.11 41.55 8.46
CA ALA A 725 -13.16 42.29 9.71
C ALA A 725 -11.75 42.52 10.28
N LYS A 726 -10.87 41.52 10.17
CA LYS A 726 -9.46 41.68 10.58
C LYS A 726 -8.72 42.68 9.69
N GLN A 727 -8.96 42.68 8.38
CA GLN A 727 -8.42 43.69 7.47
C GLN A 727 -8.87 45.11 7.88
N LYS A 728 -10.15 45.29 8.24
CA LYS A 728 -10.66 46.57 8.73
C LYS A 728 -9.99 47.00 10.03
N GLU A 729 -9.79 46.07 10.96
CA GLU A 729 -9.10 46.32 12.23
C GLU A 729 -7.64 46.77 12.01
N VAL A 730 -6.92 46.08 11.12
CA VAL A 730 -5.47 46.26 10.94
C VAL A 730 -5.13 47.42 9.98
N PHE A 731 -5.90 47.59 8.89
CA PHE A 731 -5.62 48.60 7.85
C PHE A 731 -6.68 49.69 7.71
N GLY A 732 -7.78 49.62 8.47
CA GLY A 732 -8.89 50.58 8.34
C GLY A 732 -9.65 50.48 7.00
N MET A 733 -9.43 49.39 6.24
CA MET A 733 -10.05 49.18 4.93
C MET A 733 -11.37 48.43 5.06
N GLU A 734 -12.44 48.94 4.43
CA GLU A 734 -13.73 48.28 4.38
C GLU A 734 -14.00 47.62 3.02
N GLY A 735 -14.50 46.39 3.05
CA GLY A 735 -14.98 45.68 1.88
C GLY A 735 -13.89 44.92 1.11
N GLU A 736 -14.27 44.38 -0.03
CA GLU A 736 -13.42 43.54 -0.88
C GLU A 736 -12.48 44.37 -1.74
N LEU A 737 -11.36 43.77 -2.16
CA LEU A 737 -10.49 44.38 -3.16
C LEU A 737 -11.23 44.53 -4.50
N LYS A 738 -10.97 45.65 -5.17
CA LYS A 738 -11.59 45.99 -6.46
C LYS A 738 -10.77 45.43 -7.62
N SER A 739 -11.41 45.26 -8.78
CA SER A 739 -10.74 44.88 -10.03
C SER A 739 -9.95 43.56 -9.95
N THR A 740 -10.48 42.58 -9.21
CA THR A 740 -9.82 41.28 -9.02
C THR A 740 -10.06 40.29 -10.17
N GLN A 741 -11.08 40.52 -11.00
CA GLN A 741 -11.46 39.61 -12.09
C GLN A 741 -10.32 39.45 -13.10
N VAL A 742 -10.05 38.20 -13.51
CA VAL A 742 -9.06 37.91 -14.55
C VAL A 742 -9.40 38.58 -15.89
N PRO A 743 -8.40 39.01 -16.68
CA PRO A 743 -8.65 39.56 -18.01
C PRO A 743 -9.24 38.51 -18.96
N ASP A 744 -10.00 38.96 -19.97
CA ASP A 744 -10.59 38.08 -21.00
C ASP A 744 -9.54 37.43 -21.93
N SER A 745 -8.26 37.80 -21.80
CA SER A 745 -7.15 37.36 -22.63
C SER A 745 -5.89 37.18 -21.77
N ASP A 746 -5.19 36.07 -21.95
CA ASP A 746 -3.95 35.73 -21.22
C ASP A 746 -2.70 36.43 -21.78
N THR A 747 -2.87 37.41 -22.66
CA THR A 747 -1.74 38.16 -23.22
C THR A 747 -1.05 38.99 -22.15
N LEU A 748 0.28 39.09 -22.23
CA LEU A 748 1.08 39.91 -21.30
C LEU A 748 0.55 41.35 -21.17
N ASN A 749 0.09 41.96 -22.28
CA ASN A 749 -0.47 43.30 -22.26
C ASN A 749 -1.78 43.39 -21.44
N ALA A 750 -2.68 42.41 -21.58
CA ALA A 750 -3.92 42.36 -20.80
C ALA A 750 -3.65 42.17 -19.31
N ILE A 751 -2.68 41.32 -18.96
CA ILE A 751 -2.24 41.11 -17.58
C ILE A 751 -1.60 42.38 -16.98
N LEU A 752 -0.78 43.10 -17.75
CA LEU A 752 -0.21 44.39 -17.30
C LEU A 752 -1.28 45.47 -17.13
N GLN A 753 -2.30 45.50 -17.99
CA GLN A 753 -3.45 46.39 -17.85
C GLN A 753 -4.28 46.05 -16.62
N TRP A 754 -4.47 44.76 -16.34
CA TRP A 754 -5.09 44.29 -15.10
C TRP A 754 -4.32 44.78 -13.88
N ALA A 755 -2.99 44.61 -13.86
CA ALA A 755 -2.14 45.01 -12.75
C ALA A 755 -2.24 46.52 -12.46
N ALA A 756 -2.17 47.35 -13.51
CA ALA A 756 -2.35 48.79 -13.38
C ALA A 756 -3.72 49.16 -12.80
N SER A 757 -4.79 48.52 -13.31
CA SER A 757 -6.16 48.77 -12.84
C SER A 757 -6.36 48.33 -11.39
N PHE A 758 -5.81 47.18 -11.02
CA PHE A 758 -5.84 46.64 -9.66
C PHE A 758 -5.09 47.56 -8.69
N THR A 759 -3.86 47.97 -8.99
CA THR A 759 -3.06 48.84 -8.13
C THR A 759 -3.71 50.22 -7.96
N ILE A 760 -4.26 50.81 -9.02
CA ILE A 760 -4.97 52.10 -8.95
C ILE A 760 -6.21 51.99 -8.05
N SER A 761 -6.97 50.90 -8.18
CA SER A 761 -8.22 50.72 -7.44
C SER A 761 -8.01 50.36 -5.97
N ASN A 762 -6.81 49.87 -5.61
CA ASN A 762 -6.46 49.36 -4.28
C ASN A 762 -5.15 49.98 -3.76
N ASN A 763 -4.97 51.29 -3.92
CA ASN A 763 -3.72 51.99 -3.56
C ASN A 763 -3.35 51.84 -2.08
N ILE A 764 -4.32 51.96 -1.15
CA ILE A 764 -4.10 51.81 0.30
C ILE A 764 -3.59 50.40 0.64
N TRP A 765 -4.14 49.37 0.00
CA TRP A 765 -3.66 48.00 0.17
C TRP A 765 -2.21 47.86 -0.32
N ASN A 766 -1.89 48.45 -1.48
CA ASN A 766 -0.55 48.39 -2.06
C ASN A 766 0.50 49.09 -1.20
N GLU A 767 0.15 50.24 -0.59
CA GLU A 767 1.00 50.93 0.39
C GLU A 767 1.27 50.04 1.61
N ASN A 768 0.23 49.46 2.22
CA ASN A 768 0.38 48.54 3.36
C ASN A 768 1.21 47.30 3.03
N ARG A 769 1.05 46.73 1.82
CA ARG A 769 1.86 45.61 1.32
C ARG A 769 3.34 46.00 1.21
N ASN A 770 3.63 47.18 0.68
CA ASN A 770 5.01 47.67 0.54
C ASN A 770 5.66 47.93 1.91
N ASP A 771 4.93 48.54 2.84
CA ASP A 771 5.43 48.83 4.19
C ASP A 771 5.65 47.54 5.01
N LEU A 772 4.70 46.61 4.98
CA LEU A 772 4.88 45.29 5.59
C LEU A 772 6.12 44.58 5.04
N ARG A 773 6.29 44.58 3.70
CA ARG A 773 7.45 43.96 3.07
C ARG A 773 8.74 44.61 3.56
N ARG A 774 8.80 45.94 3.69
CA ARG A 774 9.97 46.65 4.22
C ARG A 774 10.32 46.18 5.65
N GLU A 775 9.33 46.11 6.53
CA GLU A 775 9.52 45.61 7.91
C GLU A 775 10.00 44.16 7.96
N LEU A 776 9.49 43.29 7.09
CA LEU A 776 9.95 41.90 6.99
C LEU A 776 11.39 41.79 6.47
N VAL A 777 11.77 42.62 5.49
CA VAL A 777 13.16 42.69 5.00
C VAL A 777 14.10 43.14 6.11
N ASP A 778 13.73 44.18 6.85
CA ASP A 778 14.53 44.69 7.97
C ASP A 778 14.65 43.64 9.07
N LEU A 779 13.55 42.98 9.44
CA LEU A 779 13.55 41.87 10.39
C LEU A 779 14.50 40.75 9.96
N PHE A 780 14.45 40.33 8.69
CA PHE A 780 15.30 39.26 8.16
C PHE A 780 16.79 39.63 8.21
N LYS A 781 17.15 40.82 7.71
CA LYS A 781 18.54 41.29 7.64
C LYS A 781 19.14 41.54 9.01
N ASN A 782 18.42 42.25 9.88
CA ASN A 782 18.90 42.57 11.22
C ASN A 782 19.08 41.29 12.03
N SER A 783 18.11 40.36 11.97
CA SER A 783 18.22 39.09 12.70
C SER A 783 19.39 38.23 12.22
N TRP A 784 19.71 38.24 10.92
CA TRP A 784 20.90 37.57 10.40
C TRP A 784 22.19 38.20 10.88
N GLN A 785 22.29 39.53 10.82
CA GLN A 785 23.46 40.26 11.29
C GLN A 785 23.71 40.01 12.79
N ASP A 786 22.67 40.16 13.61
CA ASP A 786 22.75 39.92 15.07
C ASP A 786 23.15 38.47 15.36
N TRP A 787 22.64 37.51 14.58
CA TRP A 787 23.01 36.10 14.73
C TRP A 787 24.48 35.85 14.40
N GLN A 788 25.02 36.50 13.36
CA GLN A 788 26.44 36.41 13.02
C GLN A 788 27.33 37.06 14.09
N GLU A 789 26.94 38.20 14.65
CA GLU A 789 27.66 38.87 15.73
C GLU A 789 27.68 38.01 17.00
N LEU A 790 26.54 37.42 17.36
CA LEU A 790 26.45 36.50 18.50
C LEU A 790 27.40 35.31 18.34
N ARG A 791 27.43 34.69 17.15
CA ARG A 791 28.34 33.57 16.85
C ARG A 791 29.82 33.95 16.92
N LYS A 792 30.19 35.18 16.55
CA LYS A 792 31.58 35.69 16.65
C LYS A 792 31.99 35.98 18.10
N SER A 793 31.04 36.32 18.95
CA SER A 793 31.30 36.73 20.34
C SER A 793 31.61 35.57 21.31
N ASN A 794 31.44 34.30 20.90
CA ASN A 794 31.49 33.12 21.78
C ASN A 794 30.62 33.24 23.05
N SER A 795 29.60 34.11 23.05
CA SER A 795 28.62 34.16 24.13
C SER A 795 27.64 33.00 23.97
N ASP A 796 27.62 32.10 24.96
CA ASP A 796 26.78 30.91 24.93
C ASP A 796 25.33 31.26 25.34
N ASN A 797 24.65 32.04 24.50
CA ASN A 797 23.25 32.42 24.69
C ASN A 797 22.35 31.64 23.71
N SER A 798 22.07 30.38 24.05
CA SER A 798 21.22 29.47 23.28
C SER A 798 19.79 29.99 23.09
N SER A 799 19.26 30.75 24.05
CA SER A 799 17.95 31.39 23.99
C SER A 799 17.88 32.43 22.88
N GLU A 800 18.82 33.38 22.85
CA GLU A 800 18.83 34.44 21.83
C GLU A 800 19.09 33.87 20.43
N THR A 801 19.94 32.84 20.32
CA THR A 801 20.16 32.12 19.06
C THR A 801 18.86 31.55 18.49
N ARG A 802 18.06 30.86 19.31
CA ARG A 802 16.77 30.28 18.90
C ARG A 802 15.78 31.36 18.45
N LYS A 803 15.72 32.48 19.18
CA LYS A 803 14.87 33.62 18.85
C LYS A 803 15.22 34.23 17.48
N LEU A 804 16.50 34.49 17.22
CA LEU A 804 16.95 35.07 15.94
C LEU A 804 16.67 34.12 14.76
N GLN A 805 16.91 32.82 14.93
CA GLN A 805 16.56 31.82 13.90
C GLN A 805 15.05 31.79 13.62
N ARG A 806 14.21 31.91 14.66
CA ARG A 806 12.76 32.03 14.51
C ARG A 806 12.38 33.26 13.67
N TYR A 807 13.02 34.40 13.90
CA TYR A 807 12.75 35.64 13.16
C TYR A 807 13.14 35.54 11.69
N ILE A 808 14.31 34.96 11.42
CA ILE A 808 14.78 34.67 10.04
C ILE A 808 13.76 33.79 9.31
N ARG A 809 13.34 32.67 9.92
CA ARG A 809 12.36 31.75 9.33
C ARG A 809 11.01 32.42 9.07
N PHE A 810 10.50 33.15 10.06
CA PHE A 810 9.23 33.88 10.00
C PHE A 810 9.20 34.88 8.83
N ALA A 811 10.26 35.68 8.69
CA ALA A 811 10.37 36.69 7.65
C ALA A 811 10.57 36.05 6.27
N LEU A 812 11.47 35.07 6.16
CA LEU A 812 11.80 34.39 4.91
C LEU A 812 10.57 33.74 4.27
N TYR A 813 9.76 33.05 5.09
CA TYR A 813 8.53 32.41 4.61
C TYR A 813 7.57 33.42 3.97
N ARG A 814 7.32 34.55 4.64
CA ARG A 814 6.42 35.59 4.12
C ARG A 814 7.01 36.32 2.90
N LEU A 815 8.32 36.50 2.88
CA LEU A 815 9.03 37.06 1.73
C LEU A 815 9.05 36.12 0.52
N SER A 816 8.87 34.81 0.71
CA SER A 816 8.66 33.90 -0.43
C SER A 816 7.41 34.26 -1.24
N VAL A 817 6.37 34.76 -0.57
CA VAL A 817 5.12 35.26 -1.18
C VAL A 817 5.26 36.70 -1.66
N LEU A 818 5.99 37.55 -0.93
CA LEU A 818 6.10 38.99 -1.24
C LEU A 818 7.30 39.39 -2.14
N GLY A 819 8.21 38.45 -2.44
CA GLY A 819 9.38 38.64 -3.31
C GLY A 819 10.71 38.75 -2.56
N PHE A 820 11.77 38.19 -3.16
CA PHE A 820 13.11 38.07 -2.57
C PHE A 820 14.09 39.20 -2.92
N GLU A 821 13.70 40.18 -3.74
CA GLU A 821 14.63 41.12 -4.40
C GLU A 821 15.62 41.78 -3.44
N ASP A 822 15.13 42.25 -2.28
CA ASP A 822 15.95 43.02 -1.34
C ASP A 822 16.73 42.14 -0.35
N ILE A 823 16.44 40.84 -0.29
CA ILE A 823 17.12 39.89 0.61
C ILE A 823 18.04 38.92 -0.11
N LEU A 824 18.07 38.94 -1.44
CA LEU A 824 18.73 37.93 -2.27
C LEU A 824 20.18 37.65 -1.84
N HIS A 825 20.98 38.69 -1.63
CA HIS A 825 22.37 38.54 -1.19
C HIS A 825 22.48 37.77 0.15
N VAL A 826 21.69 38.17 1.14
CA VAL A 826 21.70 37.56 2.49
C VAL A 826 21.13 36.14 2.44
N LEU A 827 20.08 35.91 1.65
CA LEU A 827 19.51 34.58 1.45
C LEU A 827 20.54 33.61 0.85
N MET A 828 21.32 34.07 -0.13
CA MET A 828 22.38 33.28 -0.76
C MET A 828 23.52 32.96 0.21
N GLU A 829 23.87 33.88 1.11
CA GLU A 829 24.82 33.64 2.20
C GLU A 829 24.31 32.55 3.14
N ILE A 830 23.05 32.63 3.58
CA ILE A 830 22.42 31.62 4.44
C ILE A 830 22.37 30.27 3.74
N LEU A 831 21.95 30.19 2.47
CA LEU A 831 21.87 28.93 1.73
C LEU A 831 23.24 28.25 1.56
N ARG A 832 24.34 29.00 1.56
CA ARG A 832 25.69 28.45 1.48
C ARG A 832 26.26 28.08 2.84
N GLU A 833 26.12 28.96 3.83
CA GLU A 833 26.87 28.87 5.08
C GLU A 833 26.05 28.43 6.30
N ALA A 834 24.72 28.52 6.23
CA ALA A 834 23.81 28.28 7.36
C ALA A 834 22.46 27.70 6.93
N PHE A 835 22.45 26.83 5.90
CA PHE A 835 21.23 26.32 5.27
C PHE A 835 20.28 25.63 6.25
N TRP A 836 20.79 25.05 7.35
CA TRP A 836 20.00 24.37 8.38
C TRP A 836 19.11 25.32 9.19
N ILE A 837 19.31 26.64 9.08
CA ILE A 837 18.36 27.63 9.61
C ILE A 837 17.06 27.58 8.80
N ILE A 838 17.11 27.24 7.52
CA ILE A 838 15.94 27.13 6.65
C ILE A 838 15.30 25.76 6.86
N ARG A 839 14.04 25.75 7.30
CA ARG A 839 13.31 24.50 7.60
C ARG A 839 12.86 23.78 6.33
N ASP A 840 12.45 24.53 5.32
CA ASP A 840 11.96 24.04 4.04
C ASP A 840 12.76 24.67 2.89
N PRO A 841 13.98 24.16 2.61
CA PRO A 841 14.83 24.72 1.56
C PRO A 841 14.29 24.46 0.14
N ILE A 842 13.46 23.42 -0.07
CA ILE A 842 12.89 23.11 -1.39
C ILE A 842 11.92 24.21 -1.79
N ASN A 843 11.01 24.63 -0.89
CA ASN A 843 10.09 25.73 -1.16
C ASN A 843 10.84 27.04 -1.48
N ILE A 844 11.94 27.33 -0.78
CA ILE A 844 12.76 28.53 -1.05
C ILE A 844 13.44 28.47 -2.42
N LEU A 845 14.05 27.35 -2.78
CA LEU A 845 14.73 27.18 -4.08
C LEU A 845 13.75 27.20 -5.25
N GLU A 846 12.59 26.55 -5.12
CA GLU A 846 11.57 26.62 -6.16
C GLU A 846 11.01 28.04 -6.31
N ASN A 847 10.82 28.79 -5.22
CA ASN A 847 10.42 30.20 -5.29
C ASN A 847 11.50 31.09 -5.93
N LEU A 848 12.79 30.85 -5.63
CA LEU A 848 13.89 31.54 -6.31
C LEU A 848 13.82 31.31 -7.84
N ALA A 849 13.60 30.05 -8.25
CA ALA A 849 13.46 29.70 -9.66
C ALA A 849 12.24 30.38 -10.30
N ARG A 850 11.05 30.30 -9.70
CA ARG A 850 9.80 30.92 -10.22
C ARG A 850 9.89 32.44 -10.35
N GLN A 851 10.64 33.08 -9.46
CA GLN A 851 10.91 34.52 -9.48
C GLN A 851 11.96 34.92 -10.55
N GLY A 852 12.64 33.95 -11.17
CA GLY A 852 13.56 34.17 -12.30
C GLY A 852 15.03 34.31 -11.93
N TYR A 853 15.45 33.88 -10.73
CA TYR A 853 16.83 33.99 -10.25
C TYR A 853 17.74 32.85 -10.77
N LEU A 854 17.91 32.80 -12.09
CA LEU A 854 18.71 31.77 -12.78
C LEU A 854 20.18 31.75 -12.30
N ALA A 855 20.82 32.92 -12.22
CA ALA A 855 22.24 33.04 -11.88
C ALA A 855 22.52 32.52 -10.46
N GLU A 856 21.60 32.79 -9.53
CA GLU A 856 21.65 32.35 -8.15
C GLU A 856 21.49 30.83 -8.04
N ILE A 857 20.51 30.25 -8.73
CA ILE A 857 20.31 28.78 -8.76
C ILE A 857 21.55 28.08 -9.33
N ARG A 858 22.11 28.56 -10.45
CA ARG A 858 23.35 28.01 -11.02
C ARG A 858 24.51 28.12 -10.03
N SER A 859 24.66 29.27 -9.38
CA SER A 859 25.74 29.50 -8.41
C SER A 859 25.63 28.57 -7.20
N LEU A 860 24.42 28.30 -6.70
CA LEU A 860 24.21 27.35 -5.61
C LEU A 860 24.52 25.92 -6.03
N LEU A 861 24.08 25.51 -7.22
CA LEU A 861 24.34 24.16 -7.71
C LEU A 861 25.86 23.91 -7.83
N VAL A 862 26.60 24.84 -8.43
CA VAL A 862 28.07 24.78 -8.53
C VAL A 862 28.71 24.78 -7.14
N TYR A 863 28.21 25.59 -6.21
CA TYR A 863 28.72 25.61 -4.84
C TYR A 863 28.54 24.25 -4.16
N TYR A 864 27.33 23.68 -4.20
CA TYR A 864 27.04 22.40 -3.57
C TYR A 864 27.79 21.24 -4.23
N GLN A 865 28.02 21.27 -5.55
CA GLN A 865 28.85 20.29 -6.26
C GLN A 865 30.28 20.19 -5.68
N ASN A 866 30.84 21.32 -5.24
CA ASN A 866 32.21 21.41 -4.73
C ASN A 866 32.34 21.07 -3.23
N LEU A 867 31.23 20.82 -2.52
CA LEU A 867 31.28 20.42 -1.11
C LEU A 867 31.51 18.91 -0.98
N GLU A 868 32.51 18.52 -0.18
CA GLU A 868 32.59 17.16 0.35
C GLU A 868 31.39 16.91 1.29
N GLN A 869 30.87 15.66 1.31
CA GLN A 869 29.60 15.28 1.94
C GLN A 869 29.32 15.96 3.30
N PRO A 870 28.04 16.24 3.66
CA PRO A 870 26.80 15.69 3.09
C PRO A 870 25.79 16.75 2.61
N VAL A 871 25.70 16.99 1.29
CA VAL A 871 24.73 17.92 0.68
C VAL A 871 23.92 17.31 -0.48
N GLU A 872 23.86 15.97 -0.56
CA GLU A 872 23.11 15.22 -1.59
C GLU A 872 21.69 15.77 -1.79
N TYR A 873 20.94 15.92 -0.69
CA TYR A 873 19.60 16.46 -0.69
C TYR A 873 19.53 17.86 -1.29
N LEU A 874 20.44 18.76 -0.91
CA LEU A 874 20.47 20.15 -1.40
C LEU A 874 20.75 20.20 -2.91
N LYS A 875 21.64 19.34 -3.41
CA LYS A 875 21.89 19.19 -4.85
C LYS A 875 20.61 18.75 -5.58
N ALA A 876 19.96 17.70 -5.09
CA ALA A 876 18.75 17.16 -5.69
C ALA A 876 17.62 18.20 -5.79
N ILE A 877 17.31 18.92 -4.71
CA ILE A 877 16.25 19.94 -4.73
C ILE A 877 16.64 21.20 -5.54
N THR A 878 17.92 21.52 -5.66
CA THR A 878 18.39 22.61 -6.53
C THR A 878 18.20 22.25 -8.01
N ILE A 879 18.49 21.01 -8.39
CA ILE A 879 18.23 20.48 -9.75
C ILE A 879 16.72 20.44 -10.03
N ARG A 880 15.91 20.04 -9.04
CA ARG A 880 14.44 20.10 -9.15
C ARG A 880 13.96 21.51 -9.43
N ALA A 881 14.47 22.50 -8.69
CA ALA A 881 14.05 23.89 -8.84
C ALA A 881 14.27 24.43 -10.26
N MET A 882 15.27 23.94 -11.00
CA MET A 882 15.55 24.37 -12.37
C MET A 882 14.35 24.21 -13.32
N ARG A 883 13.46 23.25 -13.08
CA ARG A 883 12.26 23.07 -13.94
C ARG A 883 11.24 24.20 -13.84
N PHE A 884 11.33 25.03 -12.80
CA PHE A 884 10.45 26.19 -12.58
C PHE A 884 11.05 27.52 -13.04
N LEU A 885 12.25 27.50 -13.63
CA LEU A 885 12.84 28.69 -14.22
C LEU A 885 11.98 29.16 -15.42
N PRO A 886 11.76 30.48 -15.58
CA PRO A 886 10.98 31.02 -16.69
C PRO A 886 11.54 30.58 -18.04
N ASP A 887 12.86 30.64 -18.19
CA ASP A 887 13.61 30.22 -19.37
C ASP A 887 14.91 29.52 -18.95
N ILE A 888 15.34 28.51 -19.72
CA ILE A 888 16.65 27.87 -19.60
C ILE A 888 17.35 27.85 -20.97
N ASP A 889 18.68 27.87 -20.96
CA ASP A 889 19.47 27.74 -22.19
C ASP A 889 20.00 26.30 -22.37
N ALA A 890 20.74 26.08 -23.47
CA ALA A 890 21.30 24.76 -23.78
C ALA A 890 22.29 24.26 -22.72
N GLN A 891 22.99 25.15 -22.01
CA GLN A 891 23.94 24.76 -20.96
C GLN A 891 23.21 24.13 -19.76
N GLU A 892 22.08 24.70 -19.34
CA GLU A 892 21.28 24.12 -18.24
C GLU A 892 20.67 22.81 -18.66
N TRP A 893 20.23 22.73 -19.91
CA TRP A 893 19.68 21.50 -20.45
C TRP A 893 20.70 20.37 -20.39
N GLU A 894 21.93 20.60 -20.87
CA GLU A 894 23.01 19.60 -20.79
C GLU A 894 23.32 19.21 -19.34
N LEU A 895 23.31 20.16 -18.41
CA LEU A 895 23.52 19.87 -16.99
C LEU A 895 22.43 18.95 -16.43
N ILE A 896 21.16 19.19 -16.76
CA ILE A 896 20.04 18.33 -16.35
C ILE A 896 20.22 16.91 -16.92
N VAL A 897 20.60 16.79 -18.21
CA VAL A 897 20.85 15.49 -18.86
C VAL A 897 22.00 14.74 -18.21
N GLU A 898 23.10 15.43 -17.89
CA GLU A 898 24.27 14.89 -17.24
C GLU A 898 23.90 14.29 -15.87
N PHE A 899 23.26 15.09 -15.00
CA PHE A 899 22.80 14.61 -13.70
C PHE A 899 21.78 13.47 -13.81
N ALA A 900 20.96 13.45 -14.85
CA ALA A 900 19.97 12.40 -15.07
C ALA A 900 20.60 11.05 -15.44
N THR A 901 21.75 11.03 -16.11
CA THR A 901 22.28 9.82 -16.78
C THR A 901 23.62 9.33 -16.24
N ILE A 902 24.35 10.12 -15.46
CA ILE A 902 25.61 9.69 -14.83
C ILE A 902 25.39 8.49 -13.89
N SER A 903 26.18 7.44 -14.12
CA SER A 903 26.11 6.17 -13.40
C SER A 903 27.43 5.76 -12.71
N ASP A 904 28.42 6.65 -12.61
CA ASP A 904 29.75 6.35 -12.06
C ASP A 904 29.82 6.45 -10.52
N GLY A 905 28.68 6.67 -9.86
CA GLY A 905 28.57 6.82 -8.41
C GLY A 905 28.85 8.25 -7.90
N SER A 906 29.22 9.19 -8.76
CA SER A 906 29.41 10.61 -8.38
C SER A 906 28.09 11.34 -8.08
N VAL A 907 26.98 10.82 -8.61
CA VAL A 907 25.62 11.35 -8.44
C VAL A 907 24.77 10.31 -7.69
N SER A 908 24.02 10.76 -6.69
CA SER A 908 23.12 9.92 -5.92
C SER A 908 21.87 9.50 -6.70
N VAL A 909 21.10 8.56 -6.14
CA VAL A 909 19.79 8.19 -6.69
C VAL A 909 18.79 9.34 -6.56
N ALA A 910 18.82 10.12 -5.48
CA ALA A 910 17.92 11.27 -5.31
C ALA A 910 18.20 12.39 -6.33
N GLU A 911 19.46 12.65 -6.65
CA GLU A 911 19.85 13.63 -7.67
C GLU A 911 19.42 13.20 -9.08
N ARG A 912 19.71 11.94 -9.48
CA ARG A 912 19.18 11.37 -10.74
C ARG A 912 17.65 11.40 -10.78
N LEU A 913 17.06 11.09 -9.61
CA LEU A 913 15.69 11.35 -9.20
C LEU A 913 15.14 12.62 -9.82
N MET A 914 15.55 13.71 -9.21
CA MET A 914 15.06 15.05 -9.53
C MET A 914 15.48 15.53 -10.91
N ALA A 915 16.67 15.13 -11.39
CA ALA A 915 17.14 15.49 -12.73
C ALA A 915 16.26 14.88 -13.84
N THR A 916 15.91 13.60 -13.72
CA THR A 916 15.04 12.95 -14.70
C THR A 916 13.61 13.51 -14.67
N GLU A 917 13.08 13.87 -13.50
CA GLU A 917 11.79 14.57 -13.40
C GLU A 917 11.83 15.98 -14.01
N SER A 918 12.90 16.74 -13.74
CA SER A 918 13.10 18.06 -14.35
C SER A 918 13.18 17.96 -15.87
N TRP A 919 13.87 16.96 -16.41
CA TRP A 919 13.90 16.70 -17.85
C TRP A 919 12.51 16.37 -18.39
N LEU A 920 11.78 15.43 -17.77
CA LEU A 920 10.44 15.05 -18.21
C LEU A 920 9.48 16.25 -18.26
N TYR A 921 9.50 17.08 -17.20
CA TYR A 921 8.69 18.28 -17.08
C TYR A 921 9.01 19.30 -18.20
N LEU A 922 10.29 19.50 -18.50
CA LEU A 922 10.75 20.47 -19.51
C LEU A 922 10.72 19.93 -20.95
N GLY A 923 10.51 18.63 -21.13
CA GLY A 923 10.75 17.91 -22.37
C GLY A 923 9.93 18.38 -23.58
N HIS A 924 8.70 18.87 -23.36
CA HIS A 924 7.89 19.44 -24.44
C HIS A 924 8.33 20.88 -24.79
N LYS A 925 8.74 21.67 -23.79
CA LYS A 925 9.07 23.09 -23.92
C LYS A 925 10.40 23.31 -24.66
N TYR A 926 11.38 22.44 -24.44
CA TYR A 926 12.72 22.55 -25.01
C TYR A 926 13.05 21.38 -25.93
N ASN A 927 12.08 20.97 -26.74
CA ASN A 927 12.26 19.88 -27.69
C ASN A 927 13.42 20.13 -28.67
N ASP A 928 13.76 21.39 -28.94
CA ASP A 928 14.88 21.78 -29.81
C ASP A 928 16.27 21.53 -29.21
N PHE A 929 16.40 21.37 -27.88
CA PHE A 929 17.68 21.08 -27.23
C PHE A 929 18.04 19.60 -27.22
N LYS A 930 17.10 18.73 -27.60
CA LYS A 930 17.24 17.28 -27.64
C LYS A 930 18.24 16.83 -28.71
N GLN A 931 19.22 16.01 -28.32
CA GLN A 931 20.24 15.47 -29.22
C GLN A 931 20.33 13.94 -29.14
N SER A 932 20.85 13.28 -30.19
CA SER A 932 20.96 11.82 -30.24
C SER A 932 21.80 11.24 -29.09
N HIS A 933 22.85 11.94 -28.67
CA HIS A 933 23.71 11.48 -27.58
C HIS A 933 22.99 11.47 -26.21
N HIS A 934 21.94 12.30 -26.03
CA HIS A 934 21.07 12.25 -24.85
C HIS A 934 20.32 10.92 -24.76
N ILE A 935 19.83 10.44 -25.90
CA ILE A 935 19.11 9.15 -26.01
C ILE A 935 20.06 8.00 -25.69
N ASP A 936 21.27 8.03 -26.24
CA ASP A 936 22.30 7.02 -25.98
C ASP A 936 22.67 6.97 -24.48
N ALA A 937 22.73 8.13 -23.82
CA ALA A 937 22.96 8.21 -22.38
C ALA A 937 21.83 7.57 -21.56
N VAL A 938 20.56 7.79 -21.94
CA VAL A 938 19.40 7.14 -21.31
C VAL A 938 19.43 5.62 -21.53
N LYS A 939 19.72 5.15 -22.75
CA LYS A 939 19.85 3.71 -23.05
C LYS A 939 20.95 3.07 -22.21
N LYS A 940 22.11 3.73 -22.08
CA LYS A 940 23.21 3.27 -21.23
C LYS A 940 22.82 3.23 -19.75
N ALA A 941 22.09 4.24 -19.27
CA ALA A 941 21.59 4.26 -17.90
C ALA A 941 20.61 3.10 -17.65
N LEU A 942 19.67 2.82 -18.57
CA LEU A 942 18.77 1.67 -18.49
C LEU A 942 19.51 0.32 -18.47
N GLN A 943 20.58 0.17 -19.28
CA GLN A 943 21.41 -1.05 -19.31
C GLN A 943 22.14 -1.33 -18.00
N SER A 944 22.31 -0.31 -17.14
CA SER A 944 22.88 -0.47 -15.80
C SER A 944 21.93 -1.10 -14.78
N GLU A 945 20.68 -1.40 -15.18
CA GLU A 945 19.59 -1.92 -14.34
C GLU A 945 19.35 -1.06 -13.08
N PRO A 946 18.90 0.20 -13.26
CA PRO A 946 18.65 1.11 -12.15
C PRO A 946 17.39 0.69 -11.37
N SER A 947 17.17 1.31 -10.19
CA SER A 947 15.97 1.08 -9.38
C SER A 947 14.67 1.31 -10.16
N SER A 948 13.56 0.70 -9.73
CA SER A 948 12.25 0.84 -10.37
C SER A 948 11.86 2.32 -10.59
N ARG A 949 12.12 3.17 -9.57
CA ARG A 949 11.86 4.61 -9.59
C ARG A 949 12.61 5.35 -10.70
N LEU A 950 13.87 5.00 -10.97
CA LEU A 950 14.63 5.60 -12.06
C LEU A 950 14.26 4.98 -13.41
N LYS A 951 14.09 3.65 -13.44
CA LYS A 951 13.75 2.89 -14.65
C LYS A 951 12.47 3.41 -15.31
N LYS A 952 11.45 3.78 -14.53
CA LYS A 952 10.22 4.41 -15.05
C LYS A 952 10.51 5.73 -15.76
N ASN A 953 11.35 6.59 -15.18
CA ASN A 953 11.63 7.92 -15.70
C ASN A 953 12.44 7.79 -16.98
N TYR A 954 13.39 6.85 -17.03
CA TYR A 954 14.12 6.56 -18.25
C TYR A 954 13.25 5.97 -19.37
N PHE A 955 12.24 5.15 -19.06
CA PHE A 955 11.28 4.72 -20.08
C PHE A 955 10.48 5.90 -20.63
N LEU A 956 9.94 6.74 -19.76
CA LEU A 956 9.22 7.94 -20.17
C LEU A 956 10.14 8.86 -21.00
N LEU A 957 11.38 9.08 -20.57
CA LEU A 957 12.36 9.86 -21.32
C LEU A 957 12.61 9.24 -22.67
N LEU A 958 12.93 7.94 -22.77
CA LEU A 958 13.15 7.27 -24.04
C LEU A 958 11.92 7.35 -24.95
N GLY A 959 10.72 7.24 -24.39
CA GLY A 959 9.44 7.40 -25.08
C GLY A 959 9.23 8.77 -25.72
N GLN A 960 9.83 9.85 -25.18
CA GLN A 960 9.75 11.17 -25.82
C GLN A 960 10.52 11.26 -27.15
N PHE A 961 11.44 10.34 -27.43
CA PHE A 961 12.35 10.42 -28.57
C PHE A 961 12.20 9.21 -29.49
N GLU A 962 12.28 8.00 -28.92
CA GLU A 962 12.22 6.73 -29.63
C GLU A 962 11.26 5.75 -28.91
N PRO A 963 9.93 5.93 -29.03
CA PRO A 963 8.94 5.07 -28.38
C PRO A 963 9.21 3.56 -28.57
N ASN A 964 9.58 3.16 -29.79
CA ASN A 964 9.83 1.76 -30.11
C ASN A 964 11.07 1.19 -29.39
N ALA A 965 12.08 2.00 -29.05
CA ALA A 965 13.28 1.55 -28.36
C ALA A 965 12.98 1.10 -26.91
N VAL A 966 11.86 1.54 -26.33
CA VAL A 966 11.39 1.08 -25.01
C VAL A 966 11.10 -0.44 -25.02
N GLN A 967 10.79 -1.01 -26.18
CA GLN A 967 10.53 -2.46 -26.30
C GLN A 967 11.79 -3.31 -26.10
N GLU A 968 12.99 -2.73 -26.29
CA GLU A 968 14.29 -3.41 -26.13
C GLU A 968 14.59 -3.78 -24.67
N PHE A 969 13.91 -3.13 -23.72
CA PHE A 969 14.16 -3.28 -22.29
C PHE A 969 13.06 -4.11 -21.60
N SER A 970 13.50 -4.97 -20.68
CA SER A 970 12.60 -5.78 -19.85
C SER A 970 12.01 -4.95 -18.70
N ILE A 971 10.78 -5.28 -18.30
CA ILE A 971 10.10 -4.68 -17.13
C ILE A 971 9.61 -5.76 -16.17
N ASN A 972 9.53 -5.42 -14.89
CA ASN A 972 8.76 -6.21 -13.95
C ASN A 972 7.27 -5.96 -14.23
N VAL A 973 6.61 -6.92 -14.86
CA VAL A 973 5.19 -6.85 -15.21
C VAL A 973 4.26 -6.84 -13.98
N ASN A 974 4.78 -7.12 -12.78
CA ASN A 974 4.05 -7.04 -11.52
C ASN A 974 4.26 -5.69 -10.80
N ASP A 975 5.06 -4.78 -11.35
CA ASP A 975 5.11 -3.39 -10.87
C ASP A 975 4.20 -2.52 -11.77
N PRO A 976 3.02 -2.11 -11.26
CA PRO A 976 2.07 -1.31 -12.00
C PRO A 976 2.67 -0.01 -12.56
N MET A 977 3.55 0.65 -11.78
CA MET A 977 4.17 1.91 -12.18
C MET A 977 5.09 1.74 -13.39
N LEU A 978 5.85 0.65 -13.46
CA LEU A 978 6.72 0.37 -14.61
C LEU A 978 5.90 0.01 -15.86
N VAL A 979 4.79 -0.71 -15.68
CA VAL A 979 3.86 -1.05 -16.76
C VAL A 979 3.24 0.21 -17.35
N ASP A 980 2.74 1.13 -16.52
CA ASP A 980 2.17 2.40 -16.99
C ASP A 980 3.21 3.26 -17.67
N ALA A 981 4.39 3.42 -17.06
CA ALA A 981 5.48 4.19 -17.64
C ALA A 981 5.83 3.67 -19.03
N ARG A 982 5.92 2.34 -19.21
CA ARG A 982 6.18 1.72 -20.52
C ARG A 982 5.05 1.98 -21.50
N ASN A 983 3.79 1.80 -21.08
CA ASN A 983 2.63 1.97 -21.94
C ASN A 983 2.51 3.42 -22.44
N ILE A 984 2.74 4.40 -21.57
CA ILE A 984 2.73 5.82 -21.92
C ILE A 984 3.93 6.18 -22.80
N ALA A 985 5.12 5.66 -22.48
CA ALA A 985 6.30 5.86 -23.31
C ALA A 985 6.10 5.36 -24.75
N LEU A 986 5.42 4.22 -24.92
CA LEU A 986 5.07 3.68 -26.24
C LEU A 986 4.05 4.53 -27.02
N GLN A 987 3.26 5.37 -26.34
CA GLN A 987 2.34 6.32 -26.98
C GLN A 987 3.05 7.57 -27.53
N GLY A 988 4.25 7.88 -27.04
CA GLY A 988 5.12 8.93 -27.56
C GLY A 988 4.95 10.34 -26.98
N ASN A 989 3.98 10.58 -26.10
CA ASN A 989 3.79 11.88 -25.42
C ASN A 989 3.84 11.79 -23.88
N PRO A 990 4.92 11.26 -23.28
CA PRO A 990 4.99 11.05 -21.83
C PRO A 990 5.16 12.34 -21.01
N SER A 991 5.57 13.47 -21.61
CA SER A 991 5.69 14.76 -20.90
C SER A 991 4.34 15.30 -20.40
N ASP A 992 3.26 14.98 -21.13
CA ASP A 992 1.92 15.52 -20.92
C ASP A 992 1.37 15.19 -19.52
N ILE A 993 1.93 14.18 -18.83
CA ILE A 993 1.53 13.80 -17.47
C ILE A 993 1.76 14.93 -16.44
N PHE A 994 2.70 15.84 -16.71
CA PHE A 994 2.99 17.01 -15.87
C PHE A 994 2.11 18.22 -16.19
N ASP A 995 1.54 18.27 -17.40
CA ASP A 995 0.62 19.33 -17.84
C ASP A 995 -0.80 19.10 -17.32
N LEU A 996 -1.09 17.88 -16.83
CA LEU A 996 -2.37 17.56 -16.24
C LEU A 996 -2.60 18.35 -14.95
N PRO A 997 -3.76 19.00 -14.80
CA PRO A 997 -4.14 19.62 -13.54
C PRO A 997 -4.29 18.60 -12.41
N GLU A 998 -4.40 19.05 -11.16
CA GLU A 998 -4.80 18.14 -10.08
C GLU A 998 -6.19 17.57 -10.36
N LEU A 999 -6.39 16.29 -10.02
CA LEU A 999 -7.66 15.61 -10.22
C LEU A 999 -8.82 16.35 -9.56
N LYS A 1000 -9.86 16.64 -10.35
CA LYS A 1000 -11.11 17.28 -9.93
C LYS A 1000 -11.72 16.71 -8.65
N ILE A 1001 -11.59 15.40 -8.40
CA ILE A 1001 -12.09 14.74 -7.19
C ILE A 1001 -11.53 15.35 -5.90
N LEU A 1002 -10.28 15.84 -5.91
CA LEU A 1002 -9.68 16.51 -4.75
C LEU A 1002 -10.46 17.77 -4.39
N ARG A 1003 -10.73 18.61 -5.39
CA ARG A 1003 -11.51 19.85 -5.23
C ARG A 1003 -12.95 19.59 -4.82
N GLU A 1004 -13.56 18.54 -5.35
CA GLU A 1004 -14.97 18.24 -5.09
C GLU A 1004 -15.21 17.61 -3.71
N ASN A 1005 -14.31 16.73 -3.28
CA ASN A 1005 -14.55 15.87 -2.12
C ASN A 1005 -13.63 16.16 -0.93
N TYR A 1006 -12.41 16.66 -1.15
CA TYR A 1006 -11.35 16.62 -0.14
C TYR A 1006 -10.68 17.97 0.19
N TYR A 1007 -10.93 19.02 -0.60
CA TYR A 1007 -10.50 20.36 -0.25
C TYR A 1007 -11.15 20.77 1.08
N SER A 1008 -10.32 21.03 2.08
CA SER A 1008 -10.75 21.49 3.40
C SER A 1008 -11.20 22.95 3.39
N GLY A 1009 -10.74 23.73 2.40
CA GLY A 1009 -10.79 25.18 2.47
C GLY A 1009 -9.89 25.77 3.55
N GLN A 1010 -8.88 25.04 4.02
CA GLN A 1010 -7.75 25.62 4.77
C GLN A 1010 -6.60 25.83 3.77
N GLY A 1011 -5.96 27.01 3.82
CA GLY A 1011 -4.82 27.28 2.96
C GLY A 1011 -3.57 26.51 3.43
N PRO A 1012 -2.62 26.16 2.55
CA PRO A 1012 -1.29 25.66 2.94
C PRO A 1012 -0.52 26.64 3.85
N THR A 1013 -0.77 27.93 3.71
CA THR A 1013 -0.20 29.02 4.54
C THR A 1013 -0.83 29.12 5.93
N ASP A 1014 -2.08 28.65 6.09
CA ASP A 1014 -2.64 28.38 7.42
C ASP A 1014 -1.96 27.13 8.06
N SER A 1015 -1.04 26.46 7.33
CA SER A 1015 -0.41 25.19 7.71
C SER A 1015 1.11 25.21 7.87
N GLU A 1016 1.77 26.36 7.69
CA GLU A 1016 3.24 26.51 7.74
C GLU A 1016 3.76 27.47 8.82
N GLU A 1017 2.89 28.03 9.67
CA GLU A 1017 3.35 28.85 10.79
C GLU A 1017 3.96 27.99 11.91
N GLY A 1018 5.29 28.04 12.07
CA GLY A 1018 6.01 27.92 13.36
C GLY A 1018 5.95 26.60 14.16
N SER A 1019 6.64 25.54 13.77
CA SER A 1019 6.85 24.41 14.71
C SER A 1019 8.02 24.81 15.57
N PRO A 1020 8.06 24.34 16.83
CA PRO A 1020 9.25 24.46 17.67
C PRO A 1020 10.54 24.26 16.87
#